data_AF-A0A1W6LJ57-F1
#
_entry.id   AF-A0A1W6LJ57-F1
#
_cell.length_a   1.000
_cell.length_b   1.000
_cell.length_c   1.000
_cell.angle_alpha   90.00
_cell.angle_beta   90.00
_cell.angle_gamma   90.00
#
_symmetry.space_group_name_H-M   'P 1'
#
loop_
_entity.id
_entity.type
_entity.pdbx_description
1 polymer ?
#
loop_
_entity_poly.entity_id
_entity_poly.type
_entity_poly.pdbx_seq_one_letter_code
_entity_poly.pdbx_strand_id
1 'polypeptide(L)'
;MKISVQLLILFSLMFPVSAFSSVYNENNNLVNNPYGEAGWQNWYRSQNAEIADISAGAGEKSFKLQPVSGTHSDIRSVKLVGEPNQKLKFKYSFKSEPGSSIEQGSSYAQVRFLDSSGSVLNAASYELVLTSGQWIDYTHEGIVVPNGTVNLDVRFITGAFQKNSQGEFFVDDIYLYQELPKFSSCDNYPDQLYVISKGSMNEEEKVLIQSLQGLLAQDKPEIYIDMGNDDYLNDLQANHGVNYTRVDSLFWYMNNYSSDLSGYILADLDEPQSMTAAVSISGIMNAVIVDDSLESWVQSFGLSKLADTRGKDCRWAYENYWDQLNKNGIVVKSPDRNEVAWAYNSIDWYIAQKLLWWWDESESLSSQVYESVIDSSYCYGWNDPAAGGELDTVSFHSQFSLYTGAGTSAMNKSTLAGMANKYPDKQYSQPISNEDFTTESGVHYVAFNMSDMDNFGVHLNHYGWHTKQDYYDNPRRGDFAMGWGIPPSYLELAPTVLEYWYRNATANDSFIVPGAGLGYIYPTLTPELYKNTRKMGQLMERADMHNVMILDKLWPEPLTEADYYPTAHYYTRLDAVKGLFYVDVAGDYARYGREADDGNAQRIYWFDGKPMIPCRYTLWDGGQYDGISKNANQLAASINASPADPSNPDSYTFVVVHAWSYGLDEVYNTIQQLDSDVRVVTPEELIEQVYMNLSPCGEVPKKADLNQDCEVDLADYSLLSKTWLDAGMGTTDLTSDDKMDLDDLIYFQDSWLD
;
A
#
# COMPACT_ATOMS: atom_id res chain seq x y z
N MET A 1 -20.22 46.17 52.50
CA MET A 1 -20.70 46.58 51.17
C MET A 1 -19.49 46.68 50.26
N LYS A 2 -19.61 46.09 49.06
CA LYS A 2 -18.59 45.85 48.01
C LYS A 2 -17.84 44.51 48.06
N ILE A 3 -18.14 43.79 46.99
CA ILE A 3 -17.79 42.44 46.57
C ILE A 3 -16.37 42.46 45.98
N SER A 4 -15.58 41.43 46.23
CA SER A 4 -14.49 41.02 45.34
C SER A 4 -14.32 39.51 45.47
N VAL A 5 -14.76 38.82 44.42
CA VAL A 5 -14.57 37.40 44.15
C VAL A 5 -13.09 37.23 43.77
N GLN A 6 -12.36 36.38 44.48
CA GLN A 6 -11.07 35.85 44.00
C GLN A 6 -11.18 34.33 43.89
N LEU A 7 -11.01 33.90 42.64
CA LEU A 7 -10.97 32.53 42.13
C LEU A 7 -10.00 31.65 42.93
N LEU A 8 -10.46 30.43 43.24
CA LEU A 8 -9.58 29.28 43.47
C LEU A 8 -8.79 29.00 42.19
N ILE A 9 -7.46 29.01 42.30
CA ILE A 9 -6.56 28.46 41.28
C ILE A 9 -6.43 26.96 41.59
N LEU A 10 -7.16 26.12 40.85
CA LEU A 10 -6.82 24.70 40.70
C LEU A 10 -5.68 24.61 39.68
N PHE A 11 -4.51 24.18 40.12
CA PHE A 11 -3.45 23.71 39.25
C PHE A 11 -3.88 22.35 38.67
N SER A 12 -4.47 22.35 37.48
CA SER A 12 -4.47 21.19 36.59
C SER A 12 -3.10 21.11 35.94
N LEU A 13 -2.29 20.14 36.37
CA LEU A 13 -1.11 19.66 35.65
C LEU A 13 -1.59 19.11 34.30
N MET A 14 -1.58 19.97 33.27
CA MET A 14 -1.60 19.52 31.88
C MET A 14 -0.20 18.97 31.60
N PHE A 15 -0.11 17.65 31.41
CA PHE A 15 1.00 17.06 30.67
C PHE A 15 1.06 17.72 29.29
N PRO A 16 2.24 18.03 28.75
CA PRO A 16 2.33 18.46 27.37
C PRO A 16 1.95 17.25 26.50
N VAL A 17 0.77 17.32 25.88
CA VAL A 17 0.50 16.54 24.68
C VAL A 17 1.54 16.99 23.67
N SER A 18 2.58 16.18 23.46
CA SER A 18 3.51 16.38 22.37
C SER A 18 2.69 16.36 21.09
N ALA A 19 2.61 17.49 20.41
CA ALA A 19 2.03 17.56 19.08
C ALA A 19 2.91 16.70 18.15
N PHE A 20 2.36 15.56 17.75
CA PHE A 20 2.94 14.62 16.80
C PHE A 20 3.19 15.30 15.46
N SER A 21 4.34 15.05 14.82
CA SER A 21 4.49 15.34 13.38
C SER A 21 3.90 14.17 12.60
N SER A 22 2.76 14.40 11.96
CA SER A 22 2.13 13.45 11.03
C SER A 22 2.87 13.50 9.69
N VAL A 23 3.07 12.34 9.04
CA VAL A 23 3.65 12.28 7.69
C VAL A 23 2.51 12.30 6.68
N TYR A 24 2.43 13.37 5.91
CA TYR A 24 1.45 13.56 4.85
C TYR A 24 2.08 13.22 3.50
N ASN A 25 1.29 12.68 2.57
CA ASN A 25 1.76 12.43 1.21
C ASN A 25 1.87 13.75 0.44
N GLU A 26 2.93 14.53 0.68
CA GLU A 26 3.12 15.83 0.02
C GLU A 26 3.42 15.71 -1.49
N ASN A 27 3.70 14.50 -1.98
CA ASN A 27 3.85 14.20 -3.41
C ASN A 27 2.50 14.04 -4.13
N ASN A 28 1.39 13.98 -3.40
CA ASN A 28 0.07 13.66 -3.95
C ASN A 28 -0.99 14.62 -3.42
N ASN A 29 -1.08 15.77 -4.09
CA ASN A 29 -2.13 16.75 -3.82
C ASN A 29 -3.50 16.21 -4.26
N LEU A 30 -4.48 16.18 -3.36
CA LEU A 30 -5.86 15.83 -3.69
C LEU A 30 -6.55 16.93 -4.52
N VAL A 31 -6.10 18.18 -4.41
CA VAL A 31 -6.59 19.28 -5.24
C VAL A 31 -5.87 19.24 -6.59
N ASN A 32 -6.62 18.91 -7.64
CA ASN A 32 -6.12 19.01 -9.01
C ASN A 32 -6.05 20.47 -9.44
N ASN A 33 -4.97 20.86 -10.13
CA ASN A 33 -4.69 22.24 -10.57
C ASN A 33 -4.75 23.24 -9.41
N PRO A 34 -3.78 23.19 -8.48
CA PRO A 34 -3.82 23.98 -7.26
C PRO A 34 -3.42 25.46 -7.42
N TYR A 35 -3.18 25.90 -8.67
CA TYR A 35 -2.63 27.21 -9.02
C TYR A 35 -3.50 27.92 -10.07
N GLY A 36 -3.26 29.22 -10.29
CA GLY A 36 -4.01 30.02 -11.26
C GLY A 36 -3.63 29.80 -12.73
N GLU A 37 -2.51 29.14 -13.02
CA GLU A 37 -1.96 28.93 -14.36
C GLU A 37 -2.88 28.09 -15.24
N ALA A 38 -3.51 27.07 -14.67
CA ALA A 38 -4.49 26.20 -15.34
C ALA A 38 -5.88 26.85 -15.48
N GLY A 39 -5.99 28.15 -15.16
CA GLY A 39 -7.24 28.89 -15.18
C GLY A 39 -8.25 28.35 -14.18
N TRP A 40 -9.46 28.03 -14.64
CA TRP A 40 -10.57 27.59 -13.79
C TRP A 40 -10.86 26.10 -13.89
N GLN A 41 -10.00 25.33 -14.57
CA GLN A 41 -10.16 23.89 -14.66
C GLN A 41 -10.14 23.30 -13.24
N ASN A 42 -11.15 22.49 -12.90
CA ASN A 42 -11.38 21.93 -11.56
C ASN A 42 -11.77 22.93 -10.46
N TRP A 43 -12.17 24.16 -10.83
CA TRP A 43 -12.63 25.19 -9.89
C TRP A 43 -13.96 25.83 -10.30
N TYR A 44 -14.86 25.97 -9.34
CA TYR A 44 -16.04 26.81 -9.40
C TYR A 44 -15.75 28.18 -8.81
N ARG A 45 -16.42 29.22 -9.32
CA ARG A 45 -16.20 30.59 -8.88
C ARG A 45 -17.46 31.44 -8.82
N SER A 46 -17.43 32.44 -7.95
CA SER A 46 -18.38 33.55 -7.96
C SER A 46 -18.09 34.55 -9.09
N GLN A 47 -19.03 35.44 -9.38
CA GLN A 47 -18.89 36.43 -10.45
C GLN A 47 -17.72 37.41 -10.23
N ASN A 48 -17.36 37.70 -8.98
CA ASN A 48 -16.32 38.66 -8.63
C ASN A 48 -14.98 37.97 -8.30
N ALA A 49 -14.73 36.82 -8.95
CA ALA A 49 -13.48 36.10 -8.87
C ALA A 49 -12.85 36.01 -10.27
N GLU A 50 -11.57 36.32 -10.37
CA GLU A 50 -10.81 36.34 -11.62
C GLU A 50 -9.44 35.64 -11.44
N ILE A 51 -8.77 35.32 -12.55
CA ILE A 51 -7.37 34.92 -12.53
C ILE A 51 -6.54 36.17 -12.77
N ALA A 52 -5.50 36.39 -11.97
CA ALA A 52 -4.68 37.58 -12.05
C ALA A 52 -3.19 37.25 -12.04
N ASP A 53 -2.42 38.03 -12.81
CA ASP A 53 -0.97 37.89 -12.90
C ASP A 53 -0.30 38.28 -11.57
N ILE A 54 0.72 37.52 -11.16
CA ILE A 54 1.45 37.76 -9.93
C ILE A 54 2.69 38.62 -10.20
N SER A 55 2.77 39.78 -9.54
CA SER A 55 4.01 40.56 -9.50
C SER A 55 4.93 40.01 -8.40
N ALA A 56 5.82 39.09 -8.80
CA ALA A 56 6.90 38.42 -8.04
C ALA A 56 6.54 37.08 -7.33
N GLY A 57 7.16 35.98 -7.78
CA GLY A 57 7.05 34.62 -7.21
C GLY A 57 7.29 33.51 -8.24
N ALA A 58 7.27 32.24 -7.81
CA ALA A 58 7.56 31.04 -8.63
C ALA A 58 6.40 30.56 -9.53
N GLY A 59 5.30 31.34 -9.62
CA GLY A 59 4.18 31.16 -10.53
C GLY A 59 3.84 32.48 -11.23
N GLU A 60 3.14 32.40 -12.37
CA GLU A 60 2.77 33.55 -13.20
C GLU A 60 1.35 34.06 -12.87
N LYS A 61 0.45 33.22 -12.32
CA LYS A 61 -0.98 33.54 -12.13
C LYS A 61 -1.55 32.99 -10.83
N SER A 62 -2.45 33.74 -10.20
CA SER A 62 -3.16 33.36 -8.97
C SER A 62 -4.67 33.56 -9.07
N PHE A 63 -5.42 32.94 -8.16
CA PHE A 63 -6.84 33.23 -8.00
C PHE A 63 -7.03 34.55 -7.25
N LYS A 64 -7.88 35.43 -7.77
CA LYS A 64 -8.20 36.73 -7.18
C LYS A 64 -9.67 36.80 -6.80
N LEU A 65 -9.95 37.15 -5.55
CA LEU A 65 -11.27 37.39 -4.98
C LEU A 65 -11.46 38.90 -4.74
N GLN A 66 -12.52 39.47 -5.28
CA GLN A 66 -12.83 40.91 -5.16
C GLN A 66 -14.25 41.14 -4.62
N PRO A 67 -14.50 40.91 -3.33
CA PRO A 67 -15.78 41.27 -2.74
C PRO A 67 -15.95 42.80 -2.77
N VAL A 68 -17.18 43.25 -3.01
CA VAL A 68 -17.58 44.64 -2.76
C VAL A 68 -18.49 44.66 -1.54
N SER A 69 -18.63 45.81 -0.87
CA SER A 69 -19.45 45.92 0.33
C SER A 69 -20.86 45.35 0.09
N GLY A 70 -21.27 44.41 0.94
CA GLY A 70 -22.55 43.71 0.86
C GLY A 70 -22.59 42.50 -0.10
N THR A 71 -21.49 42.14 -0.76
CA THR A 71 -21.39 40.94 -1.62
C THR A 71 -20.31 39.98 -1.12
N HIS A 72 -20.32 38.75 -1.64
CA HIS A 72 -19.24 37.80 -1.43
C HIS A 72 -18.47 37.56 -2.73
N SER A 73 -17.22 37.12 -2.59
CA SER A 73 -16.44 36.51 -3.65
C SER A 73 -15.86 35.21 -3.15
N ASP A 74 -16.09 34.11 -3.87
CA ASP A 74 -15.57 32.79 -3.54
C ASP A 74 -15.09 31.97 -4.73
N ILE A 75 -14.19 31.04 -4.43
CA ILE A 75 -13.76 29.95 -5.31
C ILE A 75 -13.87 28.63 -4.55
N ARG A 76 -14.09 27.55 -5.29
CA ARG A 76 -14.23 26.21 -4.72
C ARG A 76 -13.74 25.14 -5.68
N SER A 77 -12.98 24.16 -5.20
CA SER A 77 -12.57 23.02 -6.02
C SER A 77 -13.77 22.19 -6.50
N VAL A 78 -13.55 21.32 -7.47
CA VAL A 78 -14.44 20.16 -7.69
C VAL A 78 -14.52 19.31 -6.42
N LYS A 79 -15.57 18.50 -6.34
CA LYS A 79 -15.72 17.54 -5.26
C LYS A 79 -14.61 16.50 -5.36
N LEU A 80 -13.96 16.25 -4.24
CA LEU A 80 -12.94 15.23 -4.03
C LEU A 80 -13.57 14.11 -3.19
N VAL A 81 -13.02 12.90 -3.30
CA VAL A 81 -13.44 11.78 -2.45
C VAL A 81 -12.93 12.04 -1.02
N GLY A 82 -13.82 11.93 -0.04
CA GLY A 82 -13.48 12.07 1.38
C GLY A 82 -13.83 10.80 2.15
N GLU A 83 -12.86 10.24 2.85
CA GLU A 83 -13.05 9.01 3.64
C GLU A 83 -13.23 9.34 5.12
N PRO A 84 -14.25 8.79 5.81
CA PRO A 84 -14.42 9.00 7.25
C PRO A 84 -13.15 8.67 8.07
N ASN A 85 -12.80 9.53 9.02
CA ASN A 85 -11.62 9.43 9.89
C ASN A 85 -10.26 9.60 9.19
N GLN A 86 -10.23 9.83 7.87
CA GLN A 86 -9.04 10.30 7.17
C GLN A 86 -8.54 11.59 7.81
N LYS A 87 -7.23 11.72 8.05
CA LYS A 87 -6.62 13.00 8.44
C LYS A 87 -6.02 13.70 7.22
N LEU A 88 -6.16 15.02 7.19
CA LEU A 88 -5.71 15.85 6.08
C LEU A 88 -4.77 16.96 6.55
N LYS A 89 -3.85 17.35 5.66
CA LYS A 89 -3.05 18.57 5.75
C LYS A 89 -3.47 19.52 4.65
N PHE A 90 -3.81 20.75 5.01
CA PHE A 90 -4.25 21.79 4.10
C PHE A 90 -3.25 22.95 4.09
N LYS A 91 -2.69 23.26 2.93
CA LYS A 91 -1.73 24.35 2.69
C LYS A 91 -2.26 25.30 1.63
N TYR A 92 -1.93 26.58 1.75
CA TYR A 92 -2.21 27.60 0.74
C TYR A 92 -1.38 28.86 0.99
N SER A 93 -1.15 29.63 -0.07
CA SER A 93 -0.58 30.98 0.01
C SER A 93 -1.68 32.02 -0.15
N PHE A 94 -1.63 33.08 0.66
CA PHE A 94 -2.65 34.13 0.65
C PHE A 94 -2.04 35.54 0.74
N LYS A 95 -2.63 36.48 -0.01
CA LYS A 95 -2.29 37.91 0.01
C LYS A 95 -3.55 38.78 -0.03
N SER A 96 -3.56 39.88 0.71
CA SER A 96 -4.56 40.96 0.56
C SER A 96 -3.87 42.27 0.17
N GLU A 97 -4.38 43.01 -0.82
CA GLU A 97 -3.76 44.29 -1.22
C GLU A 97 -3.94 45.39 -0.16
N PRO A 98 -3.01 46.36 -0.09
CA PRO A 98 -3.17 47.53 0.78
C PRO A 98 -4.50 48.25 0.53
N GLY A 99 -5.23 48.56 1.60
CA GLY A 99 -6.56 49.18 1.53
C GLY A 99 -7.73 48.18 1.52
N SER A 100 -7.45 46.88 1.45
CA SER A 100 -8.46 45.83 1.68
C SER A 100 -8.94 45.81 3.14
N SER A 101 -10.16 45.33 3.36
CA SER A 101 -10.81 45.21 4.67
C SER A 101 -11.57 43.89 4.79
N ILE A 102 -11.47 43.26 5.97
CA ILE A 102 -12.18 42.04 6.32
C ILE A 102 -12.94 42.30 7.64
N GLU A 103 -14.27 42.21 7.61
CA GLU A 103 -15.09 42.18 8.83
C GLU A 103 -14.92 40.82 9.54
N GLN A 104 -14.87 40.80 10.87
CA GLN A 104 -14.63 39.57 11.63
C GLN A 104 -15.65 38.47 11.28
N GLY A 105 -15.15 37.27 11.03
CA GLY A 105 -15.94 36.11 10.64
C GLY A 105 -16.64 36.23 9.29
N SER A 106 -16.07 36.99 8.34
CA SER A 106 -16.60 37.14 6.97
C SER A 106 -15.73 36.48 5.89
N SER A 107 -14.51 36.07 6.20
CA SER A 107 -13.56 35.55 5.20
C SER A 107 -12.81 34.32 5.72
N TYR A 108 -12.80 33.25 4.93
CA TYR A 108 -12.29 31.95 5.35
C TYR A 108 -11.62 31.17 4.20
N ALA A 109 -10.60 30.39 4.56
CA ALA A 109 -10.17 29.19 3.83
C ALA A 109 -10.82 27.97 4.49
N GLN A 110 -11.40 27.06 3.72
CA GLN A 110 -12.20 25.95 4.24
C GLN A 110 -11.90 24.63 3.54
N VAL A 111 -11.88 23.54 4.30
CA VAL A 111 -12.14 22.18 3.81
C VAL A 111 -13.54 21.81 4.24
N ARG A 112 -14.46 21.64 3.28
CA ARG A 112 -15.87 21.36 3.55
C ARG A 112 -16.14 19.88 3.34
N PHE A 113 -16.91 19.29 4.24
CA PHE A 113 -17.25 17.88 4.24
C PHE A 113 -18.73 17.73 3.87
N LEU A 114 -19.01 16.91 2.86
CA LEU A 114 -20.33 16.78 2.26
C LEU A 114 -20.81 15.33 2.32
N ASP A 115 -22.11 15.18 2.56
CA ASP A 115 -22.78 13.88 2.49
C ASP A 115 -23.03 13.43 1.03
N SER A 116 -23.63 12.26 0.87
CA SER A 116 -24.00 11.68 -0.43
C SER A 116 -25.01 12.54 -1.22
N SER A 117 -25.78 13.40 -0.57
CA SER A 117 -26.69 14.36 -1.23
C SER A 117 -25.96 15.60 -1.75
N GLY A 118 -24.70 15.80 -1.35
CA GLY A 118 -23.93 17.00 -1.61
C GLY A 118 -24.24 18.15 -0.63
N SER A 119 -24.88 17.87 0.50
CA SER A 119 -25.10 18.84 1.57
C SER A 119 -23.87 18.93 2.48
N VAL A 120 -23.51 20.13 2.93
CA VAL A 120 -22.36 20.33 3.82
C VAL A 120 -22.73 19.85 5.23
N LEU A 121 -22.03 18.82 5.70
CA LEU A 121 -22.14 18.29 7.06
C LEU A 121 -21.38 19.16 8.06
N ASN A 122 -20.14 19.50 7.72
CA ASN A 122 -19.23 20.29 8.55
C ASN A 122 -18.15 20.95 7.66
N ALA A 123 -17.35 21.85 8.22
CA ALA A 123 -16.19 22.42 7.55
C ALA A 123 -15.06 22.78 8.54
N ALA A 124 -13.84 22.36 8.25
CA ALA A 124 -12.65 22.91 8.89
C ALA A 124 -12.40 24.31 8.30
N SER A 125 -12.55 25.36 9.10
CA SER A 125 -12.56 26.76 8.64
C SER A 125 -11.49 27.59 9.34
N TYR A 126 -10.70 28.31 8.54
CA TYR A 126 -9.59 29.14 8.99
C TYR A 126 -9.83 30.59 8.57
N GLU A 127 -9.86 31.53 9.51
CA GLU A 127 -10.07 32.95 9.21
C GLU A 127 -8.90 33.53 8.40
N LEU A 128 -9.22 34.22 7.31
CA LEU A 128 -8.24 34.94 6.51
C LEU A 128 -7.90 36.28 7.17
N VAL A 129 -6.61 36.60 7.25
CA VAL A 129 -6.11 37.81 7.92
C VAL A 129 -5.44 38.73 6.90
N LEU A 130 -5.66 40.05 7.03
CA LEU A 130 -5.05 41.06 6.16
C LEU A 130 -3.51 40.97 6.20
N THR A 131 -2.89 40.86 5.03
CA THR A 131 -1.44 40.75 4.86
C THR A 131 -0.81 42.02 4.28
N SER A 132 -1.62 43.00 3.87
CA SER A 132 -1.19 44.33 3.37
C SER A 132 -0.12 44.29 2.27
N GLY A 133 -0.35 43.46 1.24
CA GLY A 133 0.49 43.35 0.05
C GLY A 133 1.60 42.31 0.16
N GLN A 134 1.59 41.45 1.18
CA GLN A 134 2.56 40.37 1.36
C GLN A 134 1.88 39.00 1.15
N TRP A 135 2.55 38.09 0.46
CA TRP A 135 2.17 36.68 0.43
C TRP A 135 2.54 36.01 1.76
N ILE A 136 1.62 35.23 2.33
CA ILE A 136 1.83 34.44 3.55
C ILE A 136 1.36 33.02 3.27
N ASP A 137 2.22 32.05 3.60
CA ASP A 137 1.92 30.63 3.50
C ASP A 137 1.27 30.13 4.79
N TYR A 138 0.19 29.39 4.63
CA TYR A 138 -0.57 28.78 5.71
C TYR A 138 -0.47 27.27 5.62
N THR A 139 -0.43 26.62 6.78
CA THR A 139 -0.44 25.15 6.91
C THR A 139 -1.30 24.77 8.09
N HIS A 140 -2.22 23.85 7.85
CA HIS A 140 -3.13 23.30 8.85
C HIS A 140 -3.09 21.78 8.78
N GLU A 141 -2.76 21.14 9.89
CA GLU A 141 -2.59 19.68 10.00
C GLU A 141 -3.62 19.09 10.97
N GLY A 142 -3.84 17.78 10.87
CA GLY A 142 -4.75 17.04 11.76
C GLY A 142 -6.23 17.29 11.48
N ILE A 143 -6.59 17.69 10.25
CA ILE A 143 -7.99 17.88 9.85
C ILE A 143 -8.64 16.50 9.71
N VAL A 144 -9.53 16.14 10.65
CA VAL A 144 -10.21 14.84 10.63
C VAL A 144 -11.50 14.93 9.83
N VAL A 145 -11.64 14.05 8.83
CA VAL A 145 -12.87 13.91 8.03
C VAL A 145 -13.99 13.31 8.90
N PRO A 146 -15.13 14.00 9.10
CA PRO A 146 -16.23 13.50 9.92
C PRO A 146 -16.90 12.25 9.35
N ASN A 147 -17.46 11.42 10.23
CA ASN A 147 -18.34 10.32 9.81
C ASN A 147 -19.54 10.83 8.99
N GLY A 148 -19.90 10.06 7.95
CA GLY A 148 -20.96 10.41 6.99
C GLY A 148 -20.51 11.26 5.81
N THR A 149 -19.25 11.70 5.79
CA THR A 149 -18.65 12.37 4.63
C THR A 149 -18.49 11.37 3.49
N VAL A 150 -18.92 11.77 2.30
CA VAL A 150 -18.70 11.03 1.04
C VAL A 150 -17.84 11.86 0.08
N ASN A 151 -18.01 13.18 0.11
CA ASN A 151 -17.21 14.10 -0.69
C ASN A 151 -16.63 15.20 0.21
N LEU A 152 -15.52 15.78 -0.21
CA LEU A 152 -14.99 17.01 0.35
C LEU A 152 -14.68 18.02 -0.76
N ASP A 153 -14.56 19.29 -0.41
CA ASP A 153 -14.02 20.31 -1.32
C ASP A 153 -13.26 21.40 -0.56
N VAL A 154 -12.36 22.07 -1.26
CA VAL A 154 -11.63 23.24 -0.75
C VAL A 154 -12.35 24.50 -1.21
N ARG A 155 -12.57 25.46 -0.29
CA ARG A 155 -13.21 26.74 -0.60
C ARG A 155 -12.46 27.92 0.01
N PHE A 156 -12.28 28.97 -0.76
CA PHE A 156 -11.90 30.30 -0.26
C PHE A 156 -13.07 31.25 -0.47
N ILE A 157 -13.48 31.93 0.59
CA ILE A 157 -14.58 32.89 0.55
C ILE A 157 -14.20 34.18 1.27
N THR A 158 -14.59 35.30 0.69
CA THR A 158 -14.50 36.64 1.29
C THR A 158 -15.87 37.32 1.23
N GLY A 159 -16.24 38.11 2.24
CA GLY A 159 -17.55 38.78 2.30
C GLY A 159 -18.75 37.83 2.57
N ALA A 160 -18.50 36.70 3.23
CA ALA A 160 -19.54 35.74 3.60
C ALA A 160 -20.61 36.35 4.53
N PHE A 161 -21.81 35.75 4.54
CA PHE A 161 -22.90 36.08 5.47
C PHE A 161 -23.37 37.54 5.44
N GLN A 162 -23.28 38.22 4.28
CA GLN A 162 -23.64 39.63 4.11
C GLN A 162 -22.83 40.60 5.00
N LYS A 163 -21.67 40.16 5.49
CA LYS A 163 -20.72 41.00 6.22
C LYS A 163 -19.80 41.72 5.26
N ASN A 164 -19.29 42.88 5.66
CA ASN A 164 -18.51 43.75 4.80
C ASN A 164 -17.05 43.28 4.69
N SER A 165 -16.69 42.70 3.56
CA SER A 165 -15.30 42.66 3.09
C SER A 165 -15.21 43.46 1.79
N GLN A 166 -14.12 44.19 1.62
CA GLN A 166 -13.87 44.96 0.41
C GLN A 166 -12.39 44.96 0.10
N GLY A 167 -12.03 44.81 -1.17
CA GLY A 167 -10.64 44.90 -1.62
C GLY A 167 -10.30 43.76 -2.56
N GLU A 168 -9.00 43.50 -2.70
CA GLU A 168 -8.48 42.45 -3.56
C GLU A 168 -7.70 41.45 -2.72
N PHE A 169 -8.08 40.18 -2.84
CA PHE A 169 -7.48 39.08 -2.13
C PHE A 169 -7.00 38.04 -3.14
N PHE A 170 -5.84 37.46 -2.90
CA PHE A 170 -5.19 36.53 -3.81
C PHE A 170 -4.90 35.24 -3.05
N VAL A 171 -5.14 34.11 -3.71
CA VAL A 171 -4.89 32.76 -3.20
C VAL A 171 -4.12 31.99 -4.25
N ASP A 172 -3.13 31.23 -3.80
CA ASP A 172 -2.34 30.35 -4.65
C ASP A 172 -1.83 29.13 -3.87
N ASP A 173 -1.09 28.23 -4.53
CA ASP A 173 -0.36 27.14 -3.90
C ASP A 173 -1.27 26.25 -3.03
N ILE A 174 -2.43 25.84 -3.56
CA ILE A 174 -3.50 25.22 -2.77
C ILE A 174 -3.33 23.70 -2.69
N TYR A 175 -2.81 23.19 -1.57
CA TYR A 175 -2.60 21.76 -1.39
C TYR A 175 -3.47 21.15 -0.31
N LEU A 176 -4.09 20.01 -0.62
CA LEU A 176 -4.75 19.16 0.36
C LEU A 176 -4.14 17.77 0.28
N TYR A 177 -3.37 17.40 1.30
CA TYR A 177 -2.71 16.10 1.37
C TYR A 177 -3.44 15.18 2.33
N GLN A 178 -3.48 13.90 1.97
CA GLN A 178 -3.88 12.83 2.86
C GLN A 178 -2.72 12.46 3.78
N GLU A 179 -3.01 12.27 5.07
CA GLU A 179 -2.09 11.57 5.98
C GLU A 179 -1.91 10.16 5.43
N LEU A 180 -0.67 9.73 5.20
CA LEU A 180 -0.42 8.36 4.77
C LEU A 180 -1.03 7.41 5.81
N PRO A 181 -1.86 6.43 5.42
CA PRO A 181 -2.30 5.40 6.35
C PRO A 181 -1.05 4.69 6.86
N LYS A 182 -0.63 4.98 8.09
CA LYS A 182 0.46 4.22 8.69
C LYS A 182 -0.03 2.78 8.81
N PHE A 183 0.67 1.81 8.22
CA PHE A 183 0.51 0.45 8.72
C PHE A 183 0.99 0.38 10.17
N SER A 184 1.94 1.21 10.62
CA SER A 184 2.35 1.22 12.02
C SER A 184 1.43 2.09 12.89
N SER A 185 0.77 1.50 13.89
CA SER A 185 0.16 2.26 14.98
C SER A 185 1.21 2.89 15.91
N CYS A 186 2.50 2.58 15.70
CA CYS A 186 3.61 3.10 16.48
C CYS A 186 3.78 4.60 16.20
N ASP A 187 3.92 5.40 17.26
CA ASP A 187 4.30 6.81 17.16
C ASP A 187 5.82 7.00 17.23
N ASN A 188 6.51 6.04 17.86
CA ASN A 188 7.95 6.01 18.02
C ASN A 188 8.55 4.74 17.39
N TYR A 189 9.79 4.84 16.93
CA TYR A 189 10.57 3.68 16.48
C TYR A 189 11.33 3.05 17.66
N PRO A 190 11.63 1.73 17.63
CA PRO A 190 12.44 1.10 18.66
C PRO A 190 13.89 1.58 18.57
N ASP A 191 14.44 2.07 19.68
CA ASP A 191 15.86 2.42 19.87
C ASP A 191 16.55 1.51 20.91
N GLN A 192 15.75 0.87 21.77
CA GLN A 192 16.14 -0.16 22.72
C GLN A 192 15.08 -1.28 22.68
N LEU A 193 15.53 -2.53 22.59
CA LEU A 193 14.71 -3.73 22.69
C LEU A 193 15.07 -4.55 23.92
N TYR A 194 14.06 -5.16 24.55
CA TYR A 194 14.21 -6.19 25.56
C TYR A 194 13.84 -7.53 24.94
N VAL A 195 14.82 -8.42 24.87
CA VAL A 195 14.74 -9.66 24.10
C VAL A 195 14.46 -10.84 25.02
N ILE A 196 13.42 -11.61 24.72
CA ILE A 196 13.05 -12.82 25.45
C ILE A 196 12.99 -14.01 24.51
N SER A 197 13.60 -15.12 24.89
CA SER A 197 13.59 -16.35 24.10
C SER A 197 12.21 -17.01 24.13
N LYS A 198 11.63 -17.30 22.96
CA LYS A 198 10.42 -18.12 22.82
C LYS A 198 10.56 -19.47 23.52
N GLY A 199 11.75 -20.08 23.48
CA GLY A 199 12.03 -21.38 24.09
C GLY A 199 11.95 -21.39 25.61
N SER A 200 11.96 -20.21 26.26
CA SER A 200 11.84 -20.07 27.71
C SER A 200 10.40 -20.04 28.23
N MET A 201 9.40 -20.03 27.34
CA MET A 201 7.99 -19.81 27.68
C MET A 201 7.08 -20.96 27.22
N ASN A 202 6.04 -21.26 28.00
CA ASN A 202 4.91 -22.08 27.55
C ASN A 202 3.97 -21.27 26.60
N GLU A 203 2.89 -21.86 26.10
CA GLU A 203 2.00 -21.16 25.14
C GLU A 203 1.21 -20.02 25.80
N GLU A 204 0.77 -20.21 27.03
CA GLU A 204 0.02 -19.23 27.81
C GLU A 204 0.88 -17.98 28.07
N GLU A 205 2.15 -18.18 28.41
CA GLU A 205 3.17 -17.14 28.58
C GLU A 205 3.50 -16.44 27.25
N LYS A 206 3.55 -17.19 26.13
CA LYS A 206 3.75 -16.62 24.77
C LYS A 206 2.59 -15.73 24.34
N VAL A 207 1.35 -16.09 24.67
CA VAL A 207 0.19 -15.23 24.41
C VAL A 207 0.28 -13.96 25.25
N LEU A 208 0.59 -14.08 26.54
CA LEU A 208 0.74 -12.94 27.45
C LEU A 208 1.81 -11.96 26.94
N ILE A 209 3.02 -12.43 26.62
CA ILE A 209 4.11 -11.56 26.17
C ILE A 209 3.85 -10.94 24.79
N GLN A 210 3.23 -11.67 23.85
CA GLN A 210 2.85 -11.10 22.55
C GLN A 210 1.76 -10.04 22.69
N SER A 211 0.81 -10.23 23.61
CA SER A 211 -0.19 -9.20 23.90
C SER A 211 0.46 -7.93 24.47
N LEU A 212 1.41 -8.07 25.39
CA LEU A 212 2.17 -6.95 25.91
C LEU A 212 3.00 -6.27 24.81
N GLN A 213 3.67 -7.04 23.95
CA GLN A 213 4.44 -6.52 22.81
C GLN A 213 3.56 -5.65 21.90
N GLY A 214 2.36 -6.13 21.55
CA GLY A 214 1.42 -5.39 20.72
C GLY A 214 0.89 -4.11 21.38
N LEU A 215 0.64 -4.16 22.69
CA LEU A 215 0.18 -3.00 23.45
C LEU A 215 1.24 -1.90 23.52
N LEU A 216 2.48 -2.24 23.87
CA LEU A 216 3.58 -1.28 23.91
C LEU A 216 3.85 -0.68 22.53
N ALA A 217 3.77 -1.50 21.48
CA ALA A 217 3.96 -1.04 20.11
C ALA A 217 2.94 0.02 19.65
N GLN A 218 1.80 0.22 20.33
CA GLN A 218 0.91 1.34 20.02
C GLN A 218 1.51 2.72 20.33
N ASP A 219 2.55 2.78 21.17
CA ASP A 219 3.33 4.00 21.43
C ASP A 219 4.76 3.81 20.93
N LYS A 220 5.48 2.86 21.54
CA LYS A 220 6.87 2.55 21.26
C LYS A 220 7.13 1.05 21.39
N PRO A 221 7.52 0.34 20.32
CA PRO A 221 7.90 -1.06 20.43
C PRO A 221 9.17 -1.21 21.29
N GLU A 222 9.13 -2.09 22.28
CA GLU A 222 10.26 -2.33 23.17
C GLU A 222 10.56 -3.83 23.39
N ILE A 223 9.74 -4.73 22.86
CA ILE A 223 9.89 -6.17 23.07
C ILE A 223 10.24 -6.85 21.77
N TYR A 224 11.23 -7.74 21.78
CA TYR A 224 11.51 -8.64 20.68
C TYR A 224 11.54 -10.08 21.19
N ILE A 225 10.77 -10.96 20.57
CA ILE A 225 10.72 -12.38 20.92
C ILE A 225 11.73 -13.11 20.05
N ASP A 226 12.80 -13.60 20.67
CA ASP A 226 13.83 -14.37 20.00
C ASP A 226 13.32 -15.79 19.70
N MET A 227 13.38 -16.13 18.42
CA MET A 227 12.85 -17.35 17.86
C MET A 227 13.91 -18.43 17.62
N GLY A 228 15.19 -18.16 17.92
CA GLY A 228 16.32 -19.06 17.69
C GLY A 228 17.18 -18.70 16.48
N ASN A 229 16.90 -17.57 15.81
CA ASN A 229 17.78 -16.94 14.83
C ASN A 229 17.84 -15.44 15.12
N ASP A 230 19.06 -14.91 15.22
CA ASP A 230 19.33 -13.53 15.61
C ASP A 230 19.64 -12.61 14.41
N ASP A 231 19.51 -13.05 13.16
CA ASP A 231 19.99 -12.29 11.99
C ASP A 231 19.35 -10.92 11.91
N TYR A 232 18.01 -10.83 11.98
CA TYR A 232 17.31 -9.54 12.00
C TYR A 232 17.55 -8.74 13.28
N LEU A 233 17.70 -9.39 14.44
CA LEU A 233 18.00 -8.70 15.70
C LEU A 233 19.40 -8.08 15.69
N ASN A 234 20.40 -8.84 15.23
CA ASN A 234 21.76 -8.40 15.02
C ASN A 234 21.82 -7.32 13.95
N ASP A 235 20.98 -7.41 12.92
CA ASP A 235 20.90 -6.41 11.87
C ASP A 235 20.36 -5.07 12.38
N LEU A 236 19.27 -5.11 13.17
CA LEU A 236 18.72 -3.96 13.88
C LEU A 236 19.79 -3.24 14.71
N GLN A 237 20.65 -4.00 15.39
CA GLN A 237 21.77 -3.43 16.13
C GLN A 237 22.87 -2.87 15.23
N ALA A 238 23.36 -3.66 14.28
CA ALA A 238 24.54 -3.33 13.50
C ALA A 238 24.29 -2.22 12.48
N ASN A 239 23.10 -2.14 11.90
CA ASN A 239 22.81 -1.29 10.73
C ASN A 239 21.71 -0.26 10.99
N HIS A 240 20.92 -0.43 12.05
CA HIS A 240 19.84 0.50 12.38
C HIS A 240 19.98 1.14 13.76
N GLY A 241 21.06 0.90 14.49
CA GLY A 241 21.34 1.56 15.77
C GLY A 241 20.32 1.25 16.86
N VAL A 242 19.64 0.10 16.77
CA VAL A 242 18.69 -0.38 17.79
C VAL A 242 19.45 -1.25 18.77
N ASN A 243 19.65 -0.77 19.99
CA ASN A 243 20.30 -1.59 21.01
C ASN A 243 19.34 -2.64 21.55
N TYR A 244 19.87 -3.72 22.11
CA TYR A 244 19.02 -4.71 22.76
C TYR A 244 19.65 -5.27 24.04
N THR A 245 18.80 -5.68 24.98
CA THR A 245 19.16 -6.34 26.23
C THR A 245 18.37 -7.64 26.33
N ARG A 246 19.07 -8.77 26.51
CA ARG A 246 18.40 -10.07 26.72
C ARG A 246 17.90 -10.20 28.16
N VAL A 247 16.62 -10.50 28.31
CA VAL A 247 15.92 -10.67 29.58
C VAL A 247 14.98 -11.87 29.49
N ASP A 248 15.47 -13.07 29.75
CA ASP A 248 14.66 -14.30 29.74
C ASP A 248 13.86 -14.48 31.04
N SER A 249 12.98 -13.51 31.36
CA SER A 249 12.18 -13.50 32.58
C SER A 249 10.87 -12.75 32.38
N LEU A 250 9.77 -13.49 32.15
CA LEU A 250 8.43 -12.91 32.02
C LEU A 250 8.04 -12.04 33.23
N PHE A 251 8.47 -12.42 34.45
CA PHE A 251 8.29 -11.62 35.65
C PHE A 251 8.87 -10.20 35.51
N TRP A 252 10.01 -10.06 34.82
CA TRP A 252 10.64 -8.75 34.63
C TRP A 252 9.77 -7.87 33.75
N TYR A 253 9.23 -8.40 32.65
CA TYR A 253 8.33 -7.64 31.77
C TYR A 253 7.08 -7.19 32.53
N MET A 254 6.42 -8.10 33.25
CA MET A 254 5.23 -7.73 34.01
C MET A 254 5.54 -6.73 35.14
N ASN A 255 6.69 -6.85 35.81
CA ASN A 255 7.08 -5.91 36.85
C ASN A 255 7.39 -4.50 36.31
N ASN A 256 7.92 -4.38 35.09
CA ASN A 256 8.27 -3.08 34.51
C ASN A 256 7.12 -2.41 33.78
N TYR A 257 6.19 -3.18 33.20
CA TYR A 257 5.16 -2.64 32.32
C TYR A 257 3.74 -2.71 32.90
N SER A 258 3.49 -3.38 34.03
CA SER A 258 2.12 -3.49 34.56
C SER A 258 1.48 -2.15 34.89
N SER A 259 2.26 -1.12 35.24
CA SER A 259 1.74 0.23 35.50
C SER A 259 1.22 0.94 34.25
N ASP A 260 1.65 0.50 33.07
CA ASP A 260 1.30 1.11 31.79
C ASP A 260 0.03 0.48 31.19
N LEU A 261 -0.45 -0.60 31.82
CA LEU A 261 -1.63 -1.35 31.42
C LEU A 261 -2.86 -0.93 32.23
N SER A 262 -4.03 -0.95 31.60
CA SER A 262 -5.31 -0.73 32.29
C SER A 262 -5.78 -1.97 33.08
N GLY A 263 -5.31 -3.16 32.73
CA GLY A 263 -5.71 -4.42 33.34
C GLY A 263 -5.43 -5.63 32.45
N TYR A 264 -6.24 -6.68 32.59
CA TYR A 264 -6.16 -7.88 31.75
C TYR A 264 -7.53 -8.37 31.24
N ILE A 265 -7.49 -9.15 30.17
CA ILE A 265 -8.62 -9.89 29.61
C ILE A 265 -8.38 -11.37 29.87
N LEU A 266 -9.33 -12.00 30.56
CA LEU A 266 -9.29 -13.42 30.84
C LEU A 266 -9.80 -14.19 29.62
N ALA A 267 -8.98 -15.08 29.08
CA ALA A 267 -9.29 -15.99 27.98
C ALA A 267 -9.01 -17.45 28.40
N ASP A 268 -9.40 -18.39 27.56
CA ASP A 268 -9.11 -19.82 27.74
C ASP A 268 -8.54 -20.36 26.43
N LEU A 269 -7.27 -20.73 26.42
CA LEU A 269 -6.59 -21.23 25.22
C LEU A 269 -7.11 -22.62 24.77
N ASP A 270 -7.82 -23.35 25.64
CA ASP A 270 -8.53 -24.59 25.30
C ASP A 270 -9.94 -24.32 24.73
N GLU A 271 -10.40 -23.06 24.76
CA GLU A 271 -11.54 -22.54 23.99
C GLU A 271 -11.04 -21.57 22.90
N PRO A 272 -10.57 -22.05 21.72
CA PRO A 272 -9.94 -21.21 20.71
C PRO A 272 -10.73 -19.95 20.31
N GLN A 273 -12.06 -20.01 20.30
CA GLN A 273 -12.89 -18.85 19.98
C GLN A 273 -12.79 -17.71 21.02
N SER A 274 -12.44 -18.02 22.28
CA SER A 274 -12.20 -16.98 23.28
C SER A 274 -11.05 -16.05 22.89
N MET A 275 -10.09 -16.54 22.09
CA MET A 275 -8.94 -15.79 21.62
C MET A 275 -9.29 -14.80 20.50
N THR A 276 -10.23 -15.12 19.63
CA THR A 276 -10.69 -14.19 18.58
C THR A 276 -11.31 -12.94 19.22
N ALA A 277 -12.10 -13.13 20.28
CA ALA A 277 -12.63 -12.06 21.10
C ALA A 277 -11.54 -11.30 21.89
N ALA A 278 -10.65 -12.03 22.58
CA ALA A 278 -9.62 -11.42 23.44
C ALA A 278 -8.63 -10.55 22.66
N VAL A 279 -8.12 -11.04 21.54
CA VAL A 279 -7.20 -10.29 20.66
C VAL A 279 -7.86 -9.04 20.11
N SER A 280 -9.10 -9.16 19.63
CA SER A 280 -9.83 -8.03 19.06
C SER A 280 -9.97 -6.86 20.04
N ILE A 281 -10.26 -7.14 21.32
CA ILE A 281 -10.53 -6.08 22.31
C ILE A 281 -9.28 -5.65 23.11
N SER A 282 -8.19 -6.42 23.07
CA SER A 282 -6.98 -6.14 23.87
C SER A 282 -6.39 -4.77 23.54
N GLY A 283 -6.25 -4.47 22.25
CA GLY A 283 -5.65 -3.22 21.79
C GLY A 283 -6.45 -1.97 22.18
N ILE A 284 -7.79 -2.06 22.21
CA ILE A 284 -8.67 -0.94 22.60
C ILE A 284 -8.78 -0.77 24.13
N MET A 285 -8.67 -1.85 24.88
CA MET A 285 -8.77 -1.83 26.34
C MET A 285 -7.44 -1.50 27.04
N ASN A 286 -6.33 -1.52 26.29
CA ASN A 286 -4.98 -1.46 26.83
C ASN A 286 -4.76 -2.53 27.92
N ALA A 287 -5.07 -3.78 27.58
CA ALA A 287 -5.12 -4.89 28.52
C ALA A 287 -4.51 -6.15 27.93
N VAL A 288 -3.60 -6.78 28.69
CA VAL A 288 -2.95 -8.03 28.27
C VAL A 288 -3.92 -9.20 28.29
N ILE A 289 -3.68 -10.19 27.43
CA ILE A 289 -4.47 -11.43 27.37
C ILE A 289 -3.86 -12.43 28.35
N VAL A 290 -4.71 -13.01 29.20
CA VAL A 290 -4.29 -13.89 30.28
C VAL A 290 -5.13 -15.17 30.24
N ASP A 291 -4.45 -16.30 30.08
CA ASP A 291 -5.04 -17.62 30.29
C ASP A 291 -5.42 -17.82 31.77
N ASP A 292 -6.43 -18.65 32.04
CA ASP A 292 -6.91 -18.87 33.40
C ASP A 292 -5.82 -19.41 34.37
N SER A 293 -4.86 -20.16 33.83
CA SER A 293 -3.72 -20.70 34.56
C SER A 293 -2.77 -19.62 35.09
N LEU A 294 -2.77 -18.43 34.46
CA LEU A 294 -1.92 -17.29 34.81
C LEU A 294 -2.66 -16.18 35.58
N GLU A 295 -3.99 -16.25 35.74
CA GLU A 295 -4.80 -15.16 36.31
C GLU A 295 -4.31 -14.71 37.69
N SER A 296 -4.08 -15.64 38.61
CA SER A 296 -3.60 -15.31 39.96
C SER A 296 -2.19 -14.70 39.96
N TRP A 297 -1.34 -15.11 39.02
CA TRP A 297 0.01 -14.59 38.88
C TRP A 297 -0.02 -13.15 38.36
N VAL A 298 -0.82 -12.86 37.33
CA VAL A 298 -0.98 -11.51 36.77
C VAL A 298 -1.61 -10.54 37.77
N GLN A 299 -2.60 -11.00 38.55
CA GLN A 299 -3.21 -10.20 39.63
C GLN A 299 -2.18 -9.75 40.68
N SER A 300 -1.11 -10.53 40.90
CA SER A 300 -0.05 -10.17 41.86
C SER A 300 0.75 -8.93 41.47
N PHE A 301 0.70 -8.51 40.19
CA PHE A 301 1.28 -7.25 39.69
C PHE A 301 0.34 -6.04 39.81
N GLY A 302 -0.82 -6.22 40.45
CA GLY A 302 -1.81 -5.15 40.66
C GLY A 302 -2.81 -4.96 39.51
N LEU A 303 -2.80 -5.83 38.50
CA LEU A 303 -3.73 -5.77 37.37
C LEU A 303 -5.10 -6.33 37.74
N SER A 304 -6.15 -5.67 37.24
CA SER A 304 -7.54 -6.06 37.45
C SER A 304 -8.16 -6.63 36.16
N LYS A 305 -9.15 -7.52 36.31
CA LYS A 305 -9.88 -8.09 35.17
C LYS A 305 -10.79 -7.03 34.57
N LEU A 306 -10.58 -6.69 33.30
CA LEU A 306 -11.43 -5.76 32.57
C LEU A 306 -12.52 -6.50 31.77
N ALA A 307 -12.20 -7.67 31.24
CA ALA A 307 -13.13 -8.51 30.51
C ALA A 307 -12.82 -10.01 30.74
N ASP A 308 -13.85 -10.82 30.50
CA ASP A 308 -13.78 -12.28 30.47
C ASP A 308 -14.34 -12.71 29.11
N THR A 309 -13.53 -13.32 28.26
CA THR A 309 -13.90 -13.72 26.89
C THR A 309 -14.15 -15.21 26.75
N ARG A 310 -14.12 -15.98 27.84
CA ARG A 310 -14.53 -17.39 27.83
C ARG A 310 -16.00 -17.51 27.43
N GLY A 311 -16.30 -18.47 26.55
CA GLY A 311 -17.61 -18.59 25.91
C GLY A 311 -18.01 -17.43 24.98
N LYS A 312 -17.07 -16.56 24.57
CA LYS A 312 -17.28 -15.50 23.57
C LYS A 312 -16.44 -15.77 22.33
N ASP A 313 -16.82 -15.13 21.22
CA ASP A 313 -16.23 -15.35 19.90
C ASP A 313 -16.09 -14.03 19.11
N CYS A 314 -15.70 -14.14 17.85
CA CYS A 314 -15.54 -12.99 16.95
C CYS A 314 -16.86 -12.25 16.68
N ARG A 315 -18.02 -12.93 16.73
CA ARG A 315 -19.34 -12.30 16.58
C ARG A 315 -19.61 -11.37 17.75
N TRP A 316 -19.37 -11.83 18.97
CA TRP A 316 -19.50 -10.99 20.15
C TRP A 316 -18.57 -9.76 20.07
N ALA A 317 -17.33 -9.93 19.62
CA ALA A 317 -16.40 -8.81 19.45
C ALA A 317 -16.89 -7.80 18.40
N TYR A 318 -17.35 -8.28 17.24
CA TYR A 318 -17.91 -7.44 16.18
C TYR A 318 -19.14 -6.66 16.68
N GLU A 319 -20.13 -7.34 17.25
CA GLU A 319 -21.39 -6.74 17.71
C GLU A 319 -21.21 -5.66 18.80
N ASN A 320 -20.16 -5.77 19.63
CA ASN A 320 -19.98 -4.89 20.79
C ASN A 320 -18.87 -3.84 20.61
N TYR A 321 -17.91 -4.07 19.71
CA TYR A 321 -16.70 -3.25 19.64
C TYR A 321 -16.31 -2.78 18.23
N TRP A 322 -16.99 -3.20 17.15
CA TRP A 322 -16.61 -2.85 15.78
C TRP A 322 -16.42 -1.34 15.53
N ASP A 323 -17.22 -0.49 16.17
CA ASP A 323 -17.10 0.96 16.07
C ASP A 323 -15.77 1.52 16.62
N GLN A 324 -15.13 0.79 17.53
CA GLN A 324 -13.85 1.16 18.15
C GLN A 324 -12.64 0.49 17.49
N LEU A 325 -12.88 -0.52 16.65
CA LEU A 325 -11.82 -1.27 15.96
C LEU A 325 -11.37 -0.55 14.69
N ASN A 326 -10.11 -0.78 14.35
CA ASN A 326 -9.52 -0.30 13.11
C ASN A 326 -10.08 -1.08 11.92
N LYS A 327 -10.53 -0.35 10.90
CA LYS A 327 -11.17 -0.89 9.70
C LYS A 327 -10.20 -1.02 8.51
N ASN A 328 -8.92 -0.66 8.69
CA ASN A 328 -7.87 -0.77 7.66
C ASN A 328 -7.20 -2.16 7.62
N GLY A 329 -7.95 -3.20 7.97
CA GLY A 329 -7.46 -4.57 8.01
C GLY A 329 -8.39 -5.49 8.78
N ILE A 330 -8.21 -6.78 8.57
CA ILE A 330 -8.94 -7.83 9.27
C ILE A 330 -8.06 -9.07 9.40
N VAL A 331 -8.28 -9.87 10.45
CA VAL A 331 -7.53 -11.11 10.69
C VAL A 331 -8.46 -12.29 10.44
N VAL A 332 -8.08 -13.19 9.51
CA VAL A 332 -8.89 -14.34 9.07
C VAL A 332 -8.03 -15.60 9.07
N LYS A 333 -7.76 -16.13 10.27
CA LYS A 333 -6.93 -17.33 10.45
C LYS A 333 -7.45 -18.18 11.59
N SER A 334 -7.16 -19.48 11.54
CA SER A 334 -7.58 -20.40 12.60
C SER A 334 -7.03 -19.95 13.96
N PRO A 335 -7.89 -19.87 15.00
CA PRO A 335 -7.48 -19.66 16.37
C PRO A 335 -7.12 -20.97 17.09
N ASP A 336 -7.30 -22.13 16.45
CA ASP A 336 -7.05 -23.44 17.07
C ASP A 336 -5.59 -23.87 16.90
N ARG A 337 -4.86 -23.91 18.02
CA ARG A 337 -3.46 -24.36 18.07
C ARG A 337 -3.28 -25.84 17.72
N ASN A 338 -4.35 -26.64 17.80
CA ASN A 338 -4.33 -28.05 17.39
C ASN A 338 -4.49 -28.23 15.89
N GLU A 339 -5.15 -27.29 15.22
CA GLU A 339 -5.25 -27.23 13.76
C GLU A 339 -3.97 -26.64 13.16
N VAL A 340 -3.48 -25.54 13.75
CA VAL A 340 -2.32 -24.80 13.25
C VAL A 340 -1.38 -24.44 14.40
N ALA A 341 -0.16 -24.99 14.39
CA ALA A 341 0.82 -24.84 15.48
C ALA A 341 1.29 -23.39 15.74
N TRP A 342 1.02 -22.47 14.82
CA TRP A 342 1.31 -21.04 14.93
C TRP A 342 0.03 -20.19 15.06
N ALA A 343 -1.06 -20.76 15.58
CA ALA A 343 -2.33 -20.07 15.75
C ALA A 343 -2.22 -18.75 16.53
N TYR A 344 -1.25 -18.58 17.43
CA TYR A 344 -1.10 -17.34 18.20
C TYR A 344 0.08 -16.48 17.78
N ASN A 345 0.75 -16.80 16.67
CA ASN A 345 1.77 -15.92 16.12
C ASN A 345 1.09 -14.67 15.50
N SER A 346 1.83 -13.57 15.41
CA SER A 346 1.37 -12.27 14.89
C SER A 346 0.30 -11.56 15.73
N ILE A 347 -0.13 -12.08 16.89
CA ILE A 347 -1.15 -11.37 17.70
C ILE A 347 -0.63 -10.04 18.25
N ASP A 348 0.69 -9.88 18.41
CA ASP A 348 1.32 -8.60 18.71
C ASP A 348 0.92 -7.52 17.69
N TRP A 349 0.92 -7.88 16.41
CA TRP A 349 0.52 -6.98 15.34
C TRP A 349 -0.97 -6.66 15.36
N TYR A 350 -1.81 -7.68 15.53
CA TYR A 350 -3.27 -7.49 15.51
C TYR A 350 -3.74 -6.60 16.67
N ILE A 351 -3.11 -6.76 17.83
CA ILE A 351 -3.35 -5.95 19.03
C ILE A 351 -2.81 -4.52 18.85
N ALA A 352 -1.60 -4.38 18.30
CA ALA A 352 -1.04 -3.06 17.98
C ALA A 352 -1.94 -2.29 17.03
N GLN A 353 -2.52 -2.97 16.04
CA GLN A 353 -3.37 -2.38 15.01
C GLN A 353 -4.84 -2.23 15.42
N LYS A 354 -5.28 -2.80 16.55
CA LYS A 354 -6.68 -2.85 17.00
C LYS A 354 -7.61 -3.48 15.96
N LEU A 355 -7.18 -4.60 15.36
CA LEU A 355 -7.93 -5.30 14.32
C LEU A 355 -8.93 -6.29 14.91
N LEU A 356 -10.03 -6.48 14.20
CA LEU A 356 -10.93 -7.61 14.43
C LEU A 356 -10.27 -8.92 13.96
N TRP A 357 -10.30 -9.94 14.82
CA TRP A 357 -10.05 -11.31 14.42
C TRP A 357 -11.37 -12.02 14.16
N TRP A 358 -11.67 -12.20 12.87
CA TRP A 358 -12.87 -12.85 12.36
C TRP A 358 -12.58 -14.30 11.95
N TRP A 359 -13.34 -15.26 12.48
CA TRP A 359 -13.21 -16.67 12.14
C TRP A 359 -14.57 -17.38 12.22
N ASP A 360 -15.33 -17.30 11.13
CA ASP A 360 -16.71 -17.76 11.05
C ASP A 360 -17.02 -18.47 9.72
N GLU A 361 -17.68 -19.63 9.79
CA GLU A 361 -18.04 -20.43 8.61
C GLU A 361 -19.19 -19.86 7.77
N SER A 362 -19.93 -18.88 8.30
CA SER A 362 -21.08 -18.31 7.59
C SER A 362 -20.64 -17.29 6.55
N GLU A 363 -20.57 -17.70 5.29
CA GLU A 363 -20.32 -16.83 4.12
C GLU A 363 -21.13 -15.52 4.19
N SER A 364 -22.45 -15.60 4.44
CA SER A 364 -23.30 -14.40 4.50
C SER A 364 -22.97 -13.41 5.63
N LEU A 365 -22.37 -13.88 6.72
CA LEU A 365 -21.93 -13.00 7.82
C LEU A 365 -20.53 -12.48 7.54
N SER A 366 -19.63 -13.34 7.05
CA SER A 366 -18.30 -12.94 6.61
C SER A 366 -18.36 -11.86 5.52
N SER A 367 -19.23 -12.00 4.52
CA SER A 367 -19.46 -10.96 3.51
C SER A 367 -19.88 -9.62 4.14
N GLN A 368 -20.82 -9.62 5.10
CA GLN A 368 -21.24 -8.38 5.79
C GLN A 368 -20.09 -7.73 6.56
N VAL A 369 -19.23 -8.53 7.19
CA VAL A 369 -18.06 -8.02 7.90
C VAL A 369 -17.05 -7.48 6.90
N TYR A 370 -16.75 -8.20 5.82
CA TYR A 370 -15.76 -7.80 4.81
C TYR A 370 -16.20 -6.54 4.03
N GLU A 371 -17.48 -6.39 3.72
CA GLU A 371 -18.06 -5.15 3.17
C GLU A 371 -17.88 -3.93 4.09
N SER A 372 -17.68 -4.15 5.38
CA SER A 372 -17.48 -3.08 6.37
C SER A 372 -16.01 -2.71 6.60
N VAL A 373 -15.08 -3.49 6.06
CA VAL A 373 -13.64 -3.21 6.03
C VAL A 373 -13.36 -2.19 4.93
N ILE A 374 -12.37 -1.31 5.13
CA ILE A 374 -11.99 -0.32 4.11
C ILE A 374 -11.40 -1.05 2.90
N ASP A 375 -11.82 -0.68 1.69
CA ASP A 375 -11.29 -1.26 0.44
C ASP A 375 -9.76 -1.21 0.39
N SER A 376 -9.16 -2.18 -0.29
CA SER A 376 -7.70 -2.32 -0.39
C SER A 376 -7.03 -2.39 0.99
N SER A 377 -7.68 -3.05 1.96
CA SER A 377 -7.11 -3.41 3.25
C SER A 377 -6.57 -4.84 3.26
N TYR A 378 -5.64 -5.08 4.18
CA TYR A 378 -5.00 -6.37 4.36
C TYR A 378 -5.93 -7.34 5.10
N CYS A 379 -6.17 -8.51 4.52
CA CYS A 379 -6.74 -9.67 5.19
C CYS A 379 -5.61 -10.62 5.67
N TYR A 380 -5.31 -10.58 6.97
CA TYR A 380 -4.22 -11.35 7.60
C TYR A 380 -4.68 -12.77 7.85
N GLY A 381 -4.43 -13.66 6.89
CA GLY A 381 -5.17 -14.90 6.90
C GLY A 381 -4.95 -15.82 5.72
N TRP A 382 -5.45 -17.03 5.88
CA TRP A 382 -5.53 -18.04 4.83
C TRP A 382 -6.57 -19.09 5.21
N ASN A 383 -7.13 -19.76 4.21
CA ASN A 383 -8.09 -20.85 4.39
C ASN A 383 -9.29 -20.41 5.23
N ASP A 384 -9.94 -19.32 4.81
CA ASP A 384 -11.14 -18.78 5.42
C ASP A 384 -12.20 -19.91 5.54
N PRO A 385 -12.76 -20.20 6.72
CA PRO A 385 -13.77 -21.24 6.89
C PRO A 385 -15.05 -20.97 6.07
N ALA A 386 -15.33 -19.72 5.70
CA ALA A 386 -16.43 -19.38 4.80
C ALA A 386 -16.13 -19.68 3.32
N ALA A 387 -14.85 -19.78 2.94
CA ALA A 387 -14.38 -20.06 1.58
C ALA A 387 -13.08 -20.88 1.62
N GLY A 388 -13.21 -22.16 1.99
CA GLY A 388 -12.07 -23.02 2.29
C GLY A 388 -11.16 -23.30 1.10
N GLY A 389 -9.86 -23.39 1.37
CA GLY A 389 -8.80 -23.54 0.37
C GLY A 389 -8.28 -22.22 -0.17
N GLU A 390 -7.02 -22.23 -0.59
CA GLU A 390 -6.30 -21.08 -1.16
C GLU A 390 -7.13 -20.30 -2.19
N LEU A 391 -7.49 -20.99 -3.27
CA LEU A 391 -8.04 -20.36 -4.47
C LEU A 391 -9.42 -19.77 -4.20
N ASP A 392 -10.17 -20.32 -3.25
CA ASP A 392 -11.51 -19.83 -2.93
C ASP A 392 -11.46 -18.75 -1.86
N THR A 393 -10.54 -18.84 -0.90
CA THR A 393 -10.25 -17.75 0.06
C THR A 393 -9.83 -16.47 -0.66
N VAL A 394 -8.86 -16.55 -1.57
CA VAL A 394 -8.37 -15.36 -2.30
C VAL A 394 -9.46 -14.82 -3.24
N SER A 395 -10.25 -15.70 -3.87
CA SER A 395 -11.42 -15.29 -4.66
C SER A 395 -12.43 -14.51 -3.82
N PHE A 396 -12.75 -15.05 -2.64
CA PHE A 396 -13.74 -14.47 -1.74
C PHE A 396 -13.29 -13.10 -1.22
N HIS A 397 -12.05 -12.97 -0.74
CA HIS A 397 -11.51 -11.69 -0.28
C HIS A 397 -11.40 -10.64 -1.41
N SER A 398 -10.99 -11.06 -2.62
CA SER A 398 -10.85 -10.15 -3.77
C SER A 398 -12.17 -9.49 -4.15
N GLN A 399 -13.30 -10.21 -4.04
CA GLN A 399 -14.65 -9.67 -4.31
C GLN A 399 -15.02 -8.49 -3.41
N PHE A 400 -14.42 -8.39 -2.21
CA PHE A 400 -14.59 -7.28 -1.28
C PHE A 400 -13.44 -6.27 -1.35
N SER A 401 -12.66 -6.29 -2.44
CA SER A 401 -11.47 -5.46 -2.63
C SER A 401 -10.41 -5.63 -1.54
N LEU A 402 -10.37 -6.78 -0.85
CA LEU A 402 -9.37 -7.07 0.16
C LEU A 402 -8.23 -7.89 -0.46
N TYR A 403 -7.01 -7.65 0.01
CA TYR A 403 -5.86 -8.46 -0.39
C TYR A 403 -5.44 -9.38 0.74
N THR A 404 -5.20 -10.63 0.40
CA THR A 404 -4.79 -11.67 1.34
C THR A 404 -3.28 -11.66 1.46
N GLY A 405 -2.76 -11.99 2.62
CA GLY A 405 -1.35 -12.38 2.68
C GLY A 405 -1.12 -13.49 3.68
N ALA A 406 -0.49 -14.54 3.16
CA ALA A 406 0.08 -15.58 3.98
C ALA A 406 1.23 -14.98 4.81
N GLY A 407 1.46 -15.49 6.01
CA GLY A 407 2.45 -14.91 6.94
C GLY A 407 1.96 -14.78 8.36
N THR A 408 0.84 -15.43 8.69
CA THR A 408 0.32 -15.62 10.04
C THR A 408 1.27 -16.36 10.97
N SER A 409 2.33 -16.97 10.44
CA SER A 409 3.37 -17.65 11.22
C SER A 409 4.49 -16.73 11.72
N ALA A 410 4.63 -15.51 11.21
CA ALA A 410 5.69 -14.60 11.63
C ALA A 410 5.40 -13.95 13.00
N MET A 411 6.47 -13.56 13.70
CA MET A 411 6.44 -12.85 14.99
C MET A 411 7.18 -11.52 14.90
N ASN A 412 7.05 -10.68 15.93
CA ASN A 412 7.71 -9.37 16.05
C ASN A 412 7.33 -8.37 14.95
N LYS A 413 6.18 -8.58 14.30
CA LYS A 413 5.70 -7.70 13.23
C LYS A 413 5.47 -6.28 13.74
N SER A 414 4.89 -6.13 14.93
CA SER A 414 4.71 -4.81 15.57
C SER A 414 6.04 -4.08 15.80
N THR A 415 7.09 -4.82 16.13
CA THR A 415 8.43 -4.26 16.37
C THR A 415 9.12 -3.87 15.06
N LEU A 416 9.08 -4.74 14.06
CA LEU A 416 9.65 -4.48 12.74
C LEU A 416 8.93 -3.33 12.02
N ALA A 417 7.60 -3.27 12.13
CA ALA A 417 6.79 -2.19 11.57
C ALA A 417 7.08 -0.85 12.22
N GLY A 418 7.42 -0.82 13.51
CA GLY A 418 7.83 0.41 14.20
C GLY A 418 9.04 1.11 13.56
N MET A 419 9.87 0.37 12.81
CA MET A 419 11.00 0.97 12.08
C MET A 419 10.57 1.82 10.88
N ALA A 420 9.33 1.70 10.38
CA ALA A 420 8.82 2.56 9.30
C ALA A 420 8.81 4.03 9.69
N ASN A 421 8.54 4.36 10.96
CA ASN A 421 8.61 5.73 11.45
C ASN A 421 10.03 6.32 11.45
N LYS A 422 11.06 5.47 11.48
CA LYS A 422 12.46 5.92 11.40
C LYS A 422 12.85 6.32 9.98
N TYR A 423 12.21 5.71 8.98
CA TYR A 423 12.58 5.80 7.57
C TYR A 423 11.38 6.14 6.66
N PRO A 424 10.60 7.20 6.95
CA PRO A 424 9.35 7.47 6.23
C PRO A 424 9.56 7.72 4.74
N ASP A 425 10.65 8.38 4.36
CA ASP A 425 10.95 8.77 2.97
C ASP A 425 12.08 7.96 2.34
N LYS A 426 12.45 6.81 2.94
CA LYS A 426 13.57 6.02 2.44
C LYS A 426 13.28 5.49 1.05
N GLN A 427 14.24 5.77 0.17
CA GLN A 427 14.35 5.26 -1.19
C GLN A 427 15.37 4.13 -1.19
N TYR A 428 15.03 3.03 -1.85
CA TYR A 428 15.90 1.90 -2.08
C TYR A 428 16.44 1.97 -3.50
N SER A 429 17.47 1.18 -3.77
CA SER A 429 17.93 0.97 -5.13
C SER A 429 18.19 -0.52 -5.30
N GLN A 430 17.54 -1.09 -6.30
CA GLN A 430 17.65 -2.50 -6.63
C GLN A 430 19.05 -2.77 -7.19
N PRO A 431 19.66 -3.93 -6.90
CA PRO A 431 21.02 -4.22 -7.37
C PRO A 431 21.21 -4.08 -8.89
N ILE A 432 20.20 -4.50 -9.66
CA ILE A 432 20.24 -4.58 -11.12
C ILE A 432 19.95 -3.24 -11.82
N SER A 433 19.41 -2.21 -11.13
CA SER A 433 18.89 -0.99 -11.77
C SER A 433 19.95 -0.06 -12.38
N ASN A 434 21.24 -0.40 -12.26
CA ASN A 434 22.36 0.37 -12.82
C ASN A 434 23.05 -0.32 -14.01
N GLU A 435 22.49 -1.39 -14.56
CA GLU A 435 23.09 -2.14 -15.67
C GLU A 435 22.61 -1.63 -17.03
N ASP A 436 23.55 -1.46 -17.97
CA ASP A 436 23.25 -1.21 -19.38
C ASP A 436 23.13 -2.56 -20.09
N PHE A 437 21.92 -2.94 -20.52
CA PHE A 437 21.70 -4.19 -21.24
C PHE A 437 22.07 -4.06 -22.73
N THR A 438 22.51 -5.16 -23.32
CA THR A 438 22.80 -5.24 -24.77
C THR A 438 22.08 -6.42 -25.39
N THR A 439 21.69 -6.28 -26.66
CA THR A 439 21.03 -7.36 -27.40
C THR A 439 22.05 -8.31 -28.02
N GLU A 440 21.74 -9.60 -28.00
CA GLU A 440 22.52 -10.63 -28.70
C GLU A 440 21.63 -11.31 -29.74
N SER A 441 22.10 -11.47 -30.98
CA SER A 441 21.34 -12.17 -32.03
C SER A 441 21.42 -13.69 -31.88
N GLY A 442 20.35 -14.40 -32.24
CA GLY A 442 20.39 -15.86 -32.31
C GLY A 442 20.34 -16.55 -30.94
N VAL A 443 19.70 -15.92 -29.96
CA VAL A 443 19.56 -16.44 -28.59
C VAL A 443 18.11 -16.53 -28.13
N HIS A 444 17.88 -17.36 -27.11
CA HIS A 444 16.63 -17.45 -26.35
C HIS A 444 16.86 -16.93 -24.92
N TYR A 445 16.04 -15.99 -24.44
CA TYR A 445 16.16 -15.45 -23.09
C TYR A 445 15.23 -16.17 -22.10
N VAL A 446 15.77 -16.53 -20.94
CA VAL A 446 15.03 -17.21 -19.86
C VAL A 446 15.23 -16.46 -18.55
N ALA A 447 14.14 -16.15 -17.86
CA ALA A 447 14.17 -15.71 -16.47
C ALA A 447 13.51 -16.73 -15.55
N PHE A 448 14.15 -17.01 -14.43
CA PHE A 448 13.59 -17.82 -13.34
C PHE A 448 13.14 -16.90 -12.21
N ASN A 449 11.98 -17.18 -11.62
CA ASN A 449 11.49 -16.47 -10.45
C ASN A 449 10.94 -17.45 -9.40
N MET A 450 11.30 -17.24 -8.14
CA MET A 450 10.82 -18.06 -7.04
C MET A 450 9.36 -17.76 -6.69
N SER A 451 8.53 -18.80 -6.53
CA SER A 451 7.11 -18.67 -6.18
C SER A 451 6.88 -18.35 -4.69
N ASP A 452 5.62 -18.10 -4.33
CA ASP A 452 5.12 -17.99 -2.93
C ASP A 452 5.72 -16.87 -2.08
N MET A 453 6.45 -15.92 -2.69
CA MET A 453 7.08 -14.83 -1.96
C MET A 453 6.12 -13.65 -1.67
N ASP A 454 4.85 -13.72 -2.04
CA ASP A 454 3.80 -12.87 -1.44
C ASP A 454 3.58 -13.20 0.05
N ASN A 455 3.99 -14.41 0.49
CA ASN A 455 3.90 -14.85 1.87
C ASN A 455 4.93 -14.12 2.76
N PHE A 456 4.44 -13.32 3.70
CA PHE A 456 5.30 -12.60 4.63
C PHE A 456 6.10 -13.52 5.55
N GLY A 457 5.60 -14.73 5.76
CA GLY A 457 6.31 -15.76 6.51
C GLY A 457 7.63 -16.17 5.86
N VAL A 458 7.79 -16.08 4.54
CA VAL A 458 9.07 -16.46 3.90
C VAL A 458 10.18 -15.48 4.24
N HIS A 459 9.85 -14.20 4.40
CA HIS A 459 10.81 -13.17 4.74
C HIS A 459 10.99 -13.03 6.26
N LEU A 460 9.89 -12.88 7.00
CA LEU A 460 9.92 -12.45 8.39
C LEU A 460 10.19 -13.57 9.41
N ASN A 461 9.99 -14.84 9.03
CA ASN A 461 10.27 -15.92 9.97
C ASN A 461 11.78 -16.05 10.22
N HIS A 462 12.12 -16.44 11.44
CA HIS A 462 13.47 -16.83 11.88
C HIS A 462 14.06 -18.04 11.12
N TYR A 463 13.22 -18.90 10.56
CA TYR A 463 13.60 -19.92 9.56
C TYR A 463 13.07 -19.54 8.17
N GLY A 464 13.02 -18.24 7.90
CA GLY A 464 12.67 -17.69 6.60
C GLY A 464 13.73 -18.03 5.55
N TRP A 465 13.42 -17.75 4.30
CA TRP A 465 14.22 -18.22 3.18
C TRP A 465 15.60 -17.54 3.08
N HIS A 466 15.79 -16.40 3.75
CA HIS A 466 17.11 -15.77 3.97
C HIS A 466 18.12 -16.66 4.71
N THR A 467 17.66 -17.69 5.42
CA THR A 467 18.51 -18.60 6.22
C THR A 467 18.62 -20.02 5.65
N LYS A 468 17.93 -20.29 4.52
CA LYS A 468 17.78 -21.64 3.99
C LYS A 468 18.71 -21.87 2.79
N GLN A 469 19.47 -22.95 2.86
CA GLN A 469 20.38 -23.37 1.79
C GLN A 469 19.67 -23.79 0.51
N ASP A 470 18.38 -24.12 0.55
CA ASP A 470 17.62 -24.35 -0.68
C ASP A 470 17.30 -23.04 -1.42
N TYR A 471 17.34 -21.90 -0.72
CA TYR A 471 16.86 -20.61 -1.23
C TYR A 471 17.96 -19.54 -1.14
N TYR A 472 17.72 -18.50 -0.35
CA TYR A 472 18.51 -17.29 -0.37
C TYR A 472 19.84 -17.45 0.40
N ASP A 473 20.07 -18.52 1.16
CA ASP A 473 21.40 -18.85 1.73
C ASP A 473 22.13 -19.95 0.92
N ASN A 474 21.65 -20.27 -0.29
CA ASN A 474 22.29 -21.28 -1.13
C ASN A 474 23.70 -20.82 -1.59
N PRO A 475 24.75 -21.67 -1.50
CA PRO A 475 26.11 -21.34 -1.96
C PRO A 475 26.25 -21.02 -3.47
N ARG A 476 25.25 -21.39 -4.28
CA ARG A 476 25.14 -21.08 -5.72
C ARG A 476 24.47 -19.75 -6.00
N ARG A 477 23.89 -19.08 -4.99
CA ARG A 477 23.28 -17.75 -5.20
C ARG A 477 24.36 -16.81 -5.73
N GLY A 478 24.07 -16.16 -6.86
CA GLY A 478 25.04 -15.34 -7.59
C GLY A 478 25.80 -16.06 -8.71
N ASP A 479 25.74 -17.39 -8.84
CA ASP A 479 26.32 -18.12 -9.99
C ASP A 479 25.50 -17.92 -11.28
N PHE A 480 24.22 -17.55 -11.15
CA PHE A 480 23.28 -17.33 -12.25
C PHE A 480 22.18 -16.33 -11.84
N ALA A 481 21.50 -15.75 -12.82
CA ALA A 481 20.42 -14.79 -12.61
C ALA A 481 19.17 -15.42 -11.98
N MET A 482 18.59 -14.75 -10.98
CA MET A 482 17.43 -15.22 -10.23
C MET A 482 16.49 -14.09 -9.82
N GLY A 483 15.19 -14.31 -10.02
CA GLY A 483 14.10 -13.46 -9.55
C GLY A 483 13.59 -13.87 -8.17
N TRP A 484 13.31 -12.87 -7.33
CA TRP A 484 12.71 -13.02 -6.01
C TRP A 484 11.52 -12.08 -5.86
N GLY A 485 10.40 -12.57 -5.33
CA GLY A 485 9.28 -11.70 -4.99
C GLY A 485 9.51 -11.00 -3.64
N ILE A 486 9.24 -9.70 -3.53
CA ILE A 486 9.08 -9.02 -2.23
C ILE A 486 7.91 -8.04 -2.34
N PRO A 487 6.87 -8.15 -1.48
CA PRO A 487 5.79 -7.17 -1.47
C PRO A 487 6.30 -5.76 -1.15
N PRO A 488 5.94 -4.72 -1.91
CA PRO A 488 6.39 -3.36 -1.64
C PRO A 488 5.80 -2.78 -0.34
N SER A 489 4.76 -3.43 0.21
CA SER A 489 4.20 -3.16 1.55
C SER A 489 5.20 -3.38 2.69
N TYR A 490 6.35 -4.05 2.45
CA TYR A 490 7.44 -4.12 3.43
C TYR A 490 8.02 -2.76 3.82
N LEU A 491 7.93 -1.74 2.97
CA LEU A 491 8.32 -0.37 3.34
C LEU A 491 7.59 0.16 4.57
N GLU A 492 6.37 -0.33 4.80
CA GLU A 492 5.51 0.10 5.89
C GLU A 492 5.39 -0.97 6.99
N LEU A 493 5.67 -2.25 6.67
CA LEU A 493 5.55 -3.38 7.61
C LEU A 493 6.88 -3.85 8.22
N ALA A 494 7.99 -3.77 7.48
CA ALA A 494 9.30 -4.22 7.92
C ALA A 494 10.42 -3.66 7.01
N PRO A 495 10.61 -2.32 6.97
CA PRO A 495 11.56 -1.71 6.03
C PRO A 495 13.00 -2.15 6.25
N THR A 496 13.38 -2.46 7.49
CA THR A 496 14.71 -3.01 7.79
C THR A 496 14.92 -4.41 7.22
N VAL A 497 13.85 -5.20 7.11
CA VAL A 497 13.91 -6.51 6.44
C VAL A 497 14.07 -6.33 4.94
N LEU A 498 13.31 -5.43 4.31
CA LEU A 498 13.51 -5.09 2.89
C LEU A 498 14.97 -4.68 2.62
N GLU A 499 15.52 -3.80 3.47
CA GLU A 499 16.91 -3.38 3.39
C GLU A 499 17.91 -4.52 3.55
N TYR A 500 17.64 -5.45 4.48
CA TYR A 500 18.48 -6.62 4.67
C TYR A 500 18.57 -7.46 3.39
N TRP A 501 17.44 -7.71 2.72
CA TRP A 501 17.43 -8.48 1.47
C TRP A 501 18.18 -7.73 0.36
N TYR A 502 17.93 -6.43 0.19
CA TYR A 502 18.59 -5.64 -0.85
C TYR A 502 20.10 -5.56 -0.66
N ARG A 503 20.55 -5.37 0.58
CA ARG A 503 21.98 -5.28 0.90
C ARG A 503 22.73 -6.60 0.76
N ASN A 504 22.04 -7.73 0.90
CA ASN A 504 22.62 -9.08 0.76
C ASN A 504 22.39 -9.68 -0.64
N ALA A 505 21.74 -8.95 -1.53
CA ALA A 505 21.55 -9.36 -2.91
C ALA A 505 22.88 -9.34 -3.68
N THR A 506 23.01 -10.29 -4.61
CA THR A 506 24.10 -10.35 -5.58
C THR A 506 23.73 -9.52 -6.82
N ALA A 507 24.70 -9.28 -7.71
CA ALA A 507 24.43 -8.62 -9.00
C ALA A 507 23.48 -9.43 -9.91
N ASN A 508 23.26 -10.70 -9.60
CA ASN A 508 22.41 -11.62 -10.35
C ASN A 508 21.02 -11.79 -9.70
N ASP A 509 20.71 -11.06 -8.63
CA ASP A 509 19.40 -11.08 -8.00
C ASP A 509 18.56 -9.87 -8.47
N SER A 510 17.30 -10.10 -8.81
CA SER A 510 16.31 -9.02 -9.04
C SER A 510 15.07 -9.24 -8.19
N PHE A 511 14.47 -8.16 -7.70
CA PHE A 511 13.27 -8.17 -6.90
C PHE A 511 12.06 -7.67 -7.69
N ILE A 512 10.97 -8.45 -7.69
CA ILE A 512 9.71 -8.09 -8.35
C ILE A 512 8.55 -8.09 -7.34
N VAL A 513 7.47 -7.38 -7.65
CA VAL A 513 6.25 -7.40 -6.82
C VAL A 513 5.51 -8.72 -7.02
N PRO A 514 5.31 -9.56 -5.98
CA PRO A 514 4.56 -10.80 -6.09
C PRO A 514 3.06 -10.59 -5.78
N GLY A 515 2.23 -11.58 -6.11
CA GLY A 515 0.84 -11.65 -5.64
C GLY A 515 -0.14 -10.67 -6.31
N ALA A 516 0.29 -10.00 -7.39
CA ALA A 516 -0.48 -8.96 -8.07
C ALA A 516 -0.68 -7.63 -7.29
N GLY A 517 0.11 -7.31 -6.26
CA GLY A 517 -0.05 -6.01 -5.61
C GLY A 517 0.63 -5.84 -4.26
N LEU A 518 -0.09 -5.20 -3.34
CA LEU A 518 0.35 -5.06 -1.93
C LEU A 518 0.41 -6.38 -1.15
N GLY A 519 -0.22 -7.42 -1.71
CA GLY A 519 -0.27 -8.82 -1.29
C GLY A 519 -1.06 -9.60 -2.34
N TYR A 520 -1.58 -10.78 -2.00
CA TYR A 520 -2.23 -11.68 -2.94
C TYR A 520 -3.71 -11.30 -3.21
N ILE A 521 -4.00 -10.94 -4.46
CA ILE A 521 -5.35 -10.72 -5.00
C ILE A 521 -5.56 -11.45 -6.33
N TYR A 522 -6.82 -11.61 -6.73
CA TYR A 522 -7.20 -11.85 -8.11
C TYR A 522 -7.73 -10.56 -8.73
N PRO A 523 -6.92 -9.87 -9.56
CA PRO A 523 -7.26 -8.55 -10.09
C PRO A 523 -8.60 -8.51 -10.83
N THR A 524 -8.92 -9.53 -11.63
CA THR A 524 -10.21 -9.63 -12.34
C THR A 524 -11.43 -9.69 -11.42
N LEU A 525 -11.26 -10.11 -10.17
CA LEU A 525 -12.32 -10.21 -9.17
C LEU A 525 -12.35 -9.02 -8.20
N THR A 526 -11.46 -8.02 -8.36
CA THR A 526 -11.25 -6.93 -7.40
C THR A 526 -11.90 -5.62 -7.88
N PRO A 527 -13.07 -5.21 -7.34
CA PRO A 527 -13.77 -4.01 -7.83
C PRO A 527 -12.97 -2.71 -7.70
N GLU A 528 -12.29 -2.50 -6.56
CA GLU A 528 -11.53 -1.28 -6.27
C GLU A 528 -10.03 -1.47 -6.53
N LEU A 529 -9.66 -2.24 -7.55
CA LEU A 529 -8.27 -2.55 -7.92
C LEU A 529 -7.39 -1.30 -8.08
N TYR A 530 -7.97 -0.19 -8.54
CA TYR A 530 -7.25 1.08 -8.70
C TYR A 530 -6.69 1.61 -7.38
N LYS A 531 -7.33 1.35 -6.23
CA LYS A 531 -6.84 1.78 -4.91
C LYS A 531 -5.59 1.01 -4.53
N ASN A 532 -5.62 -0.31 -4.73
CA ASN A 532 -4.50 -1.20 -4.46
C ASN A 532 -3.29 -0.84 -5.33
N THR A 533 -3.50 -0.79 -6.65
CA THR A 533 -2.45 -0.48 -7.62
C THR A 533 -1.86 0.93 -7.44
N ARG A 534 -2.68 1.93 -7.11
CA ARG A 534 -2.17 3.30 -6.81
C ARG A 534 -1.21 3.29 -5.62
N LYS A 535 -1.58 2.64 -4.52
CA LYS A 535 -0.71 2.54 -3.33
C LYS A 535 0.53 1.69 -3.63
N MET A 536 0.37 0.60 -4.38
CA MET A 536 1.48 -0.24 -4.85
C MET A 536 2.49 0.60 -5.65
N GLY A 537 2.05 1.39 -6.64
CA GLY A 537 2.92 2.22 -7.46
C GLY A 537 3.79 3.19 -6.64
N GLN A 538 3.20 3.85 -5.64
CA GLN A 538 3.94 4.74 -4.73
C GLN A 538 5.03 4.01 -3.93
N LEU A 539 4.76 2.77 -3.53
CA LEU A 539 5.71 1.94 -2.80
C LEU A 539 6.75 1.31 -3.72
N MET A 540 6.39 1.00 -4.97
CA MET A 540 7.31 0.52 -6.00
C MET A 540 8.39 1.55 -6.32
N GLU A 541 8.01 2.83 -6.51
CA GLU A 541 8.97 3.92 -6.70
C GLU A 541 9.98 3.98 -5.56
N ARG A 542 9.50 3.87 -4.32
CA ARG A 542 10.35 3.87 -3.12
C ARG A 542 11.22 2.64 -2.99
N ALA A 543 10.77 1.50 -3.48
CA ALA A 543 11.47 0.23 -3.42
C ALA A 543 12.40 -0.01 -4.63
N ASP A 544 12.39 0.87 -5.63
CA ASP A 544 13.06 0.68 -6.93
C ASP A 544 12.67 -0.66 -7.56
N MET A 545 11.37 -0.97 -7.55
CA MET A 545 10.80 -2.17 -8.17
C MET A 545 9.99 -1.77 -9.39
N HIS A 546 10.23 -2.44 -10.53
CA HIS A 546 9.59 -2.06 -11.79
C HIS A 546 8.66 -3.11 -12.38
N ASN A 547 8.74 -4.34 -11.90
CA ASN A 547 8.01 -5.47 -12.48
C ASN A 547 7.03 -6.08 -11.49
N VAL A 548 5.86 -6.46 -11.98
CA VAL A 548 4.78 -7.05 -11.18
C VAL A 548 4.44 -8.44 -11.70
N MET A 549 4.49 -9.44 -10.83
CA MET A 549 3.95 -10.76 -11.09
C MET A 549 2.48 -10.82 -10.66
N ILE A 550 1.60 -10.83 -11.66
CA ILE A 550 0.17 -10.96 -11.53
C ILE A 550 -0.19 -12.43 -11.34
N LEU A 551 -0.77 -12.75 -10.19
CA LEU A 551 -1.52 -13.98 -9.98
C LEU A 551 -3.00 -13.68 -10.26
N ASP A 552 -3.65 -14.45 -11.12
CA ASP A 552 -5.08 -14.28 -11.43
C ASP A 552 -5.76 -15.64 -11.66
N LYS A 553 -7.09 -15.64 -11.70
CA LYS A 553 -7.93 -16.83 -11.83
C LYS A 553 -8.87 -16.69 -13.02
N LEU A 554 -8.32 -16.71 -14.24
CA LEU A 554 -9.05 -16.45 -15.48
C LEU A 554 -9.54 -17.73 -16.17
N TRP A 555 -8.78 -18.83 -16.07
CA TRP A 555 -9.12 -20.09 -16.73
C TRP A 555 -10.54 -20.58 -16.35
N PRO A 556 -11.37 -21.01 -17.32
CA PRO A 556 -11.05 -21.39 -18.71
C PRO A 556 -11.26 -20.31 -19.77
N GLU A 557 -11.46 -19.04 -19.39
CA GLU A 557 -11.65 -17.96 -20.37
C GLU A 557 -10.33 -17.65 -21.10
N PRO A 558 -10.36 -17.24 -22.38
CA PRO A 558 -9.13 -16.91 -23.11
C PRO A 558 -8.49 -15.63 -22.55
N LEU A 559 -7.16 -15.61 -22.53
CA LEU A 559 -6.40 -14.39 -22.26
C LEU A 559 -6.17 -13.63 -23.58
N THR A 560 -6.81 -12.47 -23.72
CA THR A 560 -6.64 -11.56 -24.87
C THR A 560 -6.34 -10.15 -24.38
N GLU A 561 -5.64 -9.33 -25.19
CA GLU A 561 -5.39 -7.93 -24.84
C GLU A 561 -6.70 -7.16 -24.63
N ALA A 562 -7.69 -7.36 -25.50
CA ALA A 562 -8.97 -6.64 -25.42
C ALA A 562 -9.76 -6.98 -24.15
N ASP A 563 -9.82 -8.25 -23.77
CA ASP A 563 -10.62 -8.70 -22.63
C ASP A 563 -9.91 -8.44 -21.29
N TYR A 564 -8.56 -8.47 -21.28
CA TYR A 564 -7.78 -8.25 -20.07
C TYR A 564 -7.38 -6.78 -19.83
N TYR A 565 -7.48 -5.91 -20.85
CA TYR A 565 -7.18 -4.47 -20.74
C TYR A 565 -7.84 -3.77 -19.53
N PRO A 566 -9.14 -3.99 -19.22
CA PRO A 566 -9.79 -3.36 -18.07
C PRO A 566 -9.13 -3.66 -16.72
N THR A 567 -8.36 -4.74 -16.65
CA THR A 567 -7.60 -5.15 -15.46
C THR A 567 -6.16 -4.67 -15.56
N ALA A 568 -5.47 -4.98 -16.66
CA ALA A 568 -4.05 -4.66 -16.87
C ALA A 568 -3.77 -3.15 -16.84
N HIS A 569 -4.66 -2.33 -17.39
CA HIS A 569 -4.51 -0.86 -17.44
C HIS A 569 -4.26 -0.23 -16.06
N TYR A 570 -4.83 -0.80 -14.99
CA TYR A 570 -4.60 -0.28 -13.63
C TYR A 570 -3.15 -0.39 -13.16
N TYR A 571 -2.40 -1.36 -13.69
CA TYR A 571 -0.97 -1.52 -13.48
C TYR A 571 -0.17 -0.72 -14.50
N THR A 572 -0.47 -0.85 -15.79
CA THR A 572 0.36 -0.29 -16.87
C THR A 572 0.32 1.23 -16.93
N ARG A 573 -0.74 1.87 -16.40
CA ARG A 573 -0.78 3.34 -16.22
C ARG A 573 0.19 3.90 -15.18
N LEU A 574 0.78 3.05 -14.32
CA LEU A 574 1.70 3.48 -13.26
C LEU A 574 3.10 3.65 -13.85
N ASP A 575 3.71 4.81 -13.61
CA ASP A 575 5.02 5.13 -14.20
C ASP A 575 6.12 4.19 -13.66
N ALA A 576 6.01 3.75 -12.40
CA ALA A 576 6.92 2.77 -11.80
C ALA A 576 6.88 1.39 -12.47
N VAL A 577 5.77 1.01 -13.10
CA VAL A 577 5.65 -0.32 -13.72
C VAL A 577 6.28 -0.27 -15.12
N LYS A 578 7.28 -1.10 -15.37
CA LYS A 578 7.88 -1.32 -16.69
C LYS A 578 7.31 -2.56 -17.39
N GLY A 579 6.98 -3.61 -16.65
CA GLY A 579 6.49 -4.86 -17.22
C GLY A 579 5.70 -5.72 -16.25
N LEU A 580 4.93 -6.64 -16.81
CA LEU A 580 4.10 -7.58 -16.06
C LEU A 580 4.52 -9.02 -16.37
N PHE A 581 4.47 -9.88 -15.36
CA PHE A 581 4.50 -11.33 -15.52
C PHE A 581 3.12 -11.88 -15.14
N TYR A 582 2.57 -12.79 -15.92
CA TYR A 582 1.22 -13.31 -15.66
C TYR A 582 1.24 -14.80 -15.32
N VAL A 583 0.53 -15.18 -14.26
CA VAL A 583 0.40 -16.56 -13.79
C VAL A 583 -1.06 -16.86 -13.49
N ASP A 584 -1.63 -17.83 -14.20
CA ASP A 584 -3.00 -18.28 -13.92
C ASP A 584 -3.02 -19.42 -12.90
N VAL A 585 -3.63 -19.17 -11.75
CA VAL A 585 -3.64 -20.11 -10.63
C VAL A 585 -4.81 -21.09 -10.65
N ALA A 586 -5.79 -20.92 -11.55
CA ALA A 586 -6.85 -21.89 -11.78
C ALA A 586 -6.37 -23.09 -12.61
N GLY A 587 -5.38 -22.87 -13.47
CA GLY A 587 -4.72 -23.88 -14.28
C GLY A 587 -3.39 -24.36 -13.72
N ASP A 588 -2.49 -24.71 -14.63
CA ASP A 588 -1.15 -25.25 -14.33
C ASP A 588 -0.05 -24.17 -14.24
N TYR A 589 -0.46 -22.92 -13.96
CA TYR A 589 0.35 -21.70 -13.88
C TYR A 589 0.92 -21.21 -15.20
N ALA A 590 1.17 -22.12 -16.14
CA ALA A 590 1.93 -21.85 -17.35
C ALA A 590 1.13 -22.03 -18.64
N ARG A 591 -0.17 -22.30 -18.54
CA ARG A 591 -1.02 -22.66 -19.68
C ARG A 591 -1.02 -21.60 -20.78
N TYR A 592 -1.29 -20.35 -20.44
CA TYR A 592 -1.33 -19.24 -21.41
C TYR A 592 0.03 -18.95 -22.05
N GLY A 593 1.15 -19.30 -21.40
CA GLY A 593 2.47 -19.22 -22.01
C GLY A 593 2.79 -20.39 -22.95
N ARG A 594 2.15 -21.56 -22.79
CA ARG A 594 2.37 -22.75 -23.65
C ARG A 594 1.37 -22.86 -24.81
N GLU A 595 0.09 -22.78 -24.49
CA GLU A 595 -1.02 -23.08 -25.40
C GLU A 595 -1.71 -21.79 -25.83
N ALA A 596 -2.10 -21.70 -27.10
CA ALA A 596 -2.94 -20.63 -27.61
C ALA A 596 -4.38 -21.14 -27.61
N ASP A 597 -5.24 -20.60 -26.75
CA ASP A 597 -6.62 -21.09 -26.61
C ASP A 597 -7.49 -20.84 -27.87
N ASP A 598 -7.06 -19.94 -28.78
CA ASP A 598 -7.80 -19.53 -29.97
C ASP A 598 -7.06 -19.75 -31.32
N GLY A 599 -5.86 -20.34 -31.29
CA GLY A 599 -5.02 -20.48 -32.48
C GLY A 599 -4.22 -19.21 -32.87
N ASN A 600 -4.31 -18.12 -32.10
CA ASN A 600 -3.37 -17.01 -32.13
C ASN A 600 -2.42 -17.12 -30.93
N ALA A 601 -1.22 -17.63 -31.18
CA ALA A 601 -0.17 -17.82 -30.18
C ALA A 601 0.49 -16.49 -29.74
N GLN A 602 -0.28 -15.55 -29.18
CA GLN A 602 0.31 -14.38 -28.54
C GLN A 602 1.08 -14.82 -27.29
N ARG A 603 2.41 -14.62 -27.30
CA ARG A 603 3.30 -14.96 -26.17
C ARG A 603 3.61 -13.78 -25.26
N ILE A 604 3.40 -12.59 -25.78
CA ILE A 604 3.61 -11.34 -25.07
C ILE A 604 2.41 -10.48 -25.45
N TYR A 605 1.74 -9.96 -24.43
CA TYR A 605 0.61 -9.07 -24.55
C TYR A 605 1.10 -7.65 -24.26
N TRP A 606 0.57 -6.65 -24.96
CA TRP A 606 0.94 -5.25 -24.77
C TRP A 606 -0.24 -4.45 -24.25
N PHE A 607 -0.06 -3.79 -23.11
CA PHE A 607 -1.06 -2.91 -22.51
C PHE A 607 -0.42 -1.55 -22.26
N ASP A 608 -0.98 -0.50 -22.86
CA ASP A 608 -0.42 0.87 -22.78
C ASP A 608 1.09 0.91 -23.13
N GLY A 609 1.52 0.13 -24.12
CA GLY A 609 2.93 0.06 -24.53
C GLY A 609 3.86 -0.73 -23.59
N LYS A 610 3.31 -1.40 -22.58
CA LYS A 610 4.07 -2.22 -21.61
C LYS A 610 3.81 -3.71 -21.79
N PRO A 611 4.85 -4.55 -21.82
CA PRO A 611 4.70 -5.98 -22.07
C PRO A 611 4.19 -6.71 -20.82
N MET A 612 3.34 -7.69 -21.06
CA MET A 612 2.95 -8.72 -20.11
C MET A 612 3.38 -10.08 -20.67
N ILE A 613 4.26 -10.77 -19.94
CA ILE A 613 4.81 -12.07 -20.31
C ILE A 613 4.15 -13.15 -19.43
N PRO A 614 3.28 -14.01 -19.98
CA PRO A 614 2.76 -15.15 -19.24
C PRO A 614 3.87 -16.14 -18.87
N CYS A 615 3.75 -16.76 -17.70
CA CYS A 615 4.54 -17.91 -17.32
C CYS A 615 4.39 -18.99 -18.38
N ARG A 616 5.52 -19.49 -18.88
CA ARG A 616 5.54 -20.48 -19.96
C ARG A 616 5.88 -21.86 -19.47
N TYR A 617 6.71 -21.97 -18.45
CA TYR A 617 6.99 -23.24 -17.80
C TYR A 617 7.05 -23.06 -16.30
N THR A 618 6.72 -24.13 -15.58
CA THR A 618 6.97 -24.22 -14.15
C THR A 618 8.01 -25.29 -13.88
N LEU A 619 8.85 -25.08 -12.86
CA LEU A 619 9.67 -26.12 -12.26
C LEU A 619 8.97 -26.59 -10.99
N TRP A 620 8.18 -27.65 -11.09
CA TRP A 620 7.27 -28.08 -10.01
C TRP A 620 7.10 -29.60 -9.98
N ASP A 621 7.47 -30.23 -8.87
CA ASP A 621 7.16 -31.64 -8.57
C ASP A 621 5.68 -31.83 -8.13
N GLY A 622 4.76 -31.38 -8.99
CA GLY A 622 3.33 -31.44 -8.79
C GLY A 622 2.69 -32.53 -9.64
N GLY A 623 2.04 -33.52 -9.03
CA GLY A 623 1.35 -34.58 -9.78
C GLY A 623 0.07 -34.14 -10.51
N GLN A 624 -0.37 -32.90 -10.32
CA GLN A 624 -1.76 -32.48 -10.56
C GLN A 624 -2.07 -31.95 -11.97
N TYR A 625 -1.06 -31.59 -12.78
CA TYR A 625 -1.29 -31.01 -14.10
C TYR A 625 -0.45 -31.64 -15.22
N ASP A 626 -1.10 -31.93 -16.36
CA ASP A 626 -0.48 -32.41 -17.59
C ASP A 626 0.09 -31.21 -18.38
N GLY A 627 1.30 -30.77 -18.05
CA GLY A 627 1.94 -29.64 -18.75
C GLY A 627 3.07 -28.93 -18.00
N ILE A 628 3.26 -29.24 -16.71
CA ILE A 628 4.34 -28.68 -15.90
C ILE A 628 5.66 -29.44 -16.11
N SER A 629 6.80 -28.73 -15.98
CA SER A 629 8.10 -29.39 -15.98
C SER A 629 8.41 -29.89 -14.59
N LYS A 630 8.49 -31.21 -14.42
CA LYS A 630 8.59 -31.82 -13.09
C LYS A 630 10.00 -31.89 -12.55
N ASN A 631 11.02 -31.62 -13.36
CA ASN A 631 12.43 -31.66 -12.98
C ASN A 631 13.28 -30.89 -14.00
N ALA A 632 14.56 -30.72 -13.68
CA ALA A 632 15.52 -29.98 -14.50
C ALA A 632 15.61 -30.48 -15.96
N ASN A 633 15.60 -31.80 -16.17
CA ASN A 633 15.75 -32.35 -17.52
C ASN A 633 14.56 -32.01 -18.42
N GLN A 634 13.34 -32.16 -17.89
CA GLN A 634 12.12 -31.84 -18.64
C GLN A 634 12.04 -30.35 -18.97
N LEU A 635 12.42 -29.50 -18.01
CA LEU A 635 12.41 -28.06 -18.19
C LEU A 635 13.44 -27.63 -19.24
N ALA A 636 14.70 -28.07 -19.11
CA ALA A 636 15.75 -27.75 -20.07
C ALA A 636 15.39 -28.24 -21.48
N ALA A 637 14.84 -29.45 -21.62
CA ALA A 637 14.41 -29.97 -22.92
C ALA A 637 13.29 -29.11 -23.56
N SER A 638 12.38 -28.57 -22.76
CA SER A 638 11.31 -27.69 -23.24
C SER A 638 11.83 -26.32 -23.68
N ILE A 639 12.78 -25.76 -22.92
CA ILE A 639 13.45 -24.50 -23.24
C ILE A 639 14.29 -24.66 -24.52
N ASN A 640 15.14 -25.69 -24.61
CA ASN A 640 15.99 -25.95 -25.78
C ASN A 640 15.20 -26.25 -27.07
N ALA A 641 13.93 -26.65 -26.95
CA ALA A 641 13.04 -26.83 -28.10
C ALA A 641 12.42 -25.51 -28.61
N SER A 642 12.58 -24.41 -27.88
CA SER A 642 12.04 -23.10 -28.25
C SER A 642 12.96 -22.36 -29.24
N PRO A 643 12.43 -21.40 -30.02
CA PRO A 643 13.24 -20.62 -30.95
C PRO A 643 14.33 -19.80 -30.24
N ALA A 644 15.46 -19.61 -30.91
CA ALA A 644 16.56 -18.73 -30.49
C ALA A 644 16.68 -17.56 -31.48
N ASP A 645 15.66 -16.72 -31.51
CA ASP A 645 15.59 -15.51 -32.34
C ASP A 645 14.93 -14.38 -31.53
N PRO A 646 15.70 -13.42 -30.99
CA PRO A 646 15.15 -12.36 -30.14
C PRO A 646 14.07 -11.49 -30.82
N SER A 647 13.97 -11.48 -32.15
CA SER A 647 12.88 -10.79 -32.86
C SER A 647 11.55 -11.55 -32.84
N ASN A 648 11.56 -12.78 -32.35
CA ASN A 648 10.39 -13.64 -32.16
C ASN A 648 9.96 -13.63 -30.69
N PRO A 649 8.69 -13.27 -30.36
CA PRO A 649 8.13 -13.38 -29.02
C PRO A 649 8.24 -14.77 -28.37
N ASP A 650 8.30 -15.84 -29.17
CA ASP A 650 8.53 -17.21 -28.67
C ASP A 650 9.97 -17.44 -28.14
N SER A 651 10.89 -16.48 -28.27
CA SER A 651 12.26 -16.59 -27.79
C SER A 651 12.47 -16.06 -26.36
N TYR A 652 11.38 -15.81 -25.64
CA TYR A 652 11.37 -15.32 -24.27
C TYR A 652 10.58 -16.29 -23.39
N THR A 653 11.18 -16.68 -22.27
CA THR A 653 10.57 -17.62 -21.32
C THR A 653 10.67 -17.10 -19.91
N PHE A 654 9.52 -16.90 -19.27
CA PHE A 654 9.42 -16.73 -17.83
C PHE A 654 9.09 -18.07 -17.16
N VAL A 655 9.89 -18.45 -16.17
CA VAL A 655 9.74 -19.71 -15.42
C VAL A 655 9.43 -19.41 -13.95
N VAL A 656 8.33 -19.98 -13.46
CA VAL A 656 8.05 -20.00 -12.02
C VAL A 656 8.64 -21.27 -11.39
N VAL A 657 9.49 -21.08 -10.38
CA VAL A 657 10.09 -22.16 -9.60
C VAL A 657 9.24 -22.39 -8.36
N HIS A 658 8.60 -23.56 -8.26
CA HIS A 658 7.74 -23.88 -7.13
C HIS A 658 8.61 -24.15 -5.89
N ALA A 659 8.61 -23.19 -4.97
CA ALA A 659 9.54 -23.16 -3.85
C ALA A 659 9.44 -24.38 -2.93
N TRP A 660 8.25 -24.96 -2.79
CA TRP A 660 8.04 -26.14 -1.92
C TRP A 660 8.48 -27.46 -2.54
N SER A 661 8.78 -27.47 -3.85
CA SER A 661 9.36 -28.63 -4.54
C SER A 661 10.86 -28.46 -4.73
N TYR A 662 11.30 -27.26 -5.11
CA TYR A 662 12.65 -27.04 -5.61
C TYR A 662 13.28 -25.75 -5.09
N GLY A 663 14.59 -25.81 -4.91
CA GLY A 663 15.47 -24.68 -4.59
C GLY A 663 16.45 -24.36 -5.71
N LEU A 664 17.45 -23.54 -5.42
CA LEU A 664 18.44 -23.05 -6.39
C LEU A 664 19.26 -24.18 -7.04
N ASP A 665 19.47 -25.30 -6.37
CA ASP A 665 20.22 -26.43 -6.92
C ASP A 665 19.53 -27.05 -8.14
N GLU A 666 18.20 -27.13 -8.15
CA GLU A 666 17.48 -27.70 -9.31
C GLU A 666 17.39 -26.69 -10.47
N VAL A 667 17.34 -25.40 -10.16
CA VAL A 667 17.51 -24.33 -11.16
C VAL A 667 18.89 -24.45 -11.80
N TYR A 668 19.95 -24.56 -10.99
CA TYR A 668 21.31 -24.79 -11.49
C TYR A 668 21.40 -26.04 -12.37
N ASN A 669 20.83 -27.16 -11.93
CA ASN A 669 20.80 -28.40 -12.72
C ASN A 669 20.09 -28.24 -14.07
N THR A 670 19.05 -27.40 -14.13
CA THR A 670 18.37 -27.03 -15.38
C THR A 670 19.33 -26.28 -16.28
N ILE A 671 19.99 -25.24 -15.74
CA ILE A 671 20.91 -24.37 -16.48
C ILE A 671 22.07 -25.16 -17.08
N GLN A 672 22.62 -26.15 -16.37
CA GLN A 672 23.69 -27.01 -16.90
C GLN A 672 23.29 -27.87 -18.10
N GLN A 673 21.98 -27.99 -18.39
CA GLN A 673 21.42 -28.76 -19.50
C GLN A 673 20.90 -27.86 -20.63
N LEU A 674 20.94 -26.54 -20.49
CA LEU A 674 20.52 -25.61 -21.53
C LEU A 674 21.51 -25.56 -22.69
N ASP A 675 20.99 -25.34 -23.90
CA ASP A 675 21.82 -25.19 -25.10
C ASP A 675 22.60 -23.85 -25.07
N SER A 676 23.69 -23.78 -25.84
CA SER A 676 24.62 -22.64 -25.79
C SER A 676 24.05 -21.32 -26.31
N ASP A 677 22.91 -21.37 -26.99
CA ASP A 677 22.13 -20.22 -27.49
C ASP A 677 21.06 -19.75 -26.49
N VAL A 678 20.97 -20.36 -25.30
CA VAL A 678 20.09 -19.88 -24.23
C VAL A 678 20.84 -18.90 -23.32
N ARG A 679 20.20 -17.80 -22.94
CA ARG A 679 20.70 -16.79 -22.01
C ARG A 679 19.79 -16.76 -20.78
N VAL A 680 20.36 -17.06 -19.62
CA VAL A 680 19.66 -16.95 -18.34
C VAL A 680 19.87 -15.54 -17.81
N VAL A 681 18.78 -14.79 -17.69
CA VAL A 681 18.76 -13.37 -17.32
C VAL A 681 17.81 -13.15 -16.14
N THR A 682 17.91 -11.99 -15.49
CA THR A 682 16.96 -11.64 -14.43
C THR A 682 15.57 -11.33 -15.03
N PRO A 683 14.48 -11.44 -14.25
CA PRO A 683 13.18 -10.90 -14.67
C PRO A 683 13.23 -9.44 -15.14
N GLU A 684 14.05 -8.59 -14.50
CA GLU A 684 14.23 -7.20 -14.92
C GLU A 684 14.82 -7.12 -16.34
N GLU A 685 15.94 -7.81 -16.56
CA GLU A 685 16.59 -7.86 -17.88
C GLU A 685 15.69 -8.50 -18.95
N LEU A 686 14.88 -9.50 -18.60
CA LEU A 686 13.97 -10.14 -19.57
C LEU A 686 12.97 -9.13 -20.15
N ILE A 687 12.43 -8.22 -19.34
CA ILE A 687 11.53 -7.15 -19.78
C ILE A 687 12.29 -6.15 -20.67
N GLU A 688 13.50 -5.76 -20.29
CA GLU A 688 14.34 -4.86 -21.09
C GLU A 688 14.72 -5.49 -22.44
N GLN A 689 15.02 -6.80 -22.48
CA GLN A 689 15.27 -7.51 -23.74
C GLN A 689 14.02 -7.57 -24.63
N VAL A 690 12.82 -7.71 -24.05
CA VAL A 690 11.57 -7.61 -24.82
C VAL A 690 11.41 -6.21 -25.41
N TYR A 691 11.68 -5.16 -24.65
CA TYR A 691 11.66 -3.80 -25.18
C TYR A 691 12.65 -3.62 -26.33
N MET A 692 13.94 -3.90 -26.10
CA MET A 692 14.99 -3.65 -27.10
C MET A 692 14.81 -4.42 -28.41
N ASN A 693 14.18 -5.60 -28.38
CA ASN A 693 14.08 -6.46 -29.56
C ASN A 693 12.68 -6.49 -30.21
N LEU A 694 11.61 -6.22 -29.45
CA LEU A 694 10.23 -6.38 -29.91
C LEU A 694 9.41 -5.08 -29.87
N SER A 695 9.75 -4.13 -28.99
CA SER A 695 9.07 -2.83 -28.96
C SER A 695 9.53 -1.97 -30.15
N PRO A 696 8.62 -1.29 -30.85
CA PRO A 696 8.98 -0.26 -31.83
C PRO A 696 9.93 0.81 -31.24
N CYS A 697 9.83 1.07 -29.92
CA CYS A 697 10.56 2.14 -29.24
C CYS A 697 11.89 1.70 -28.67
N GLY A 698 12.14 0.39 -28.56
CA GLY A 698 13.32 -0.15 -27.90
C GLY A 698 13.36 0.06 -26.37
N GLU A 699 12.43 0.84 -25.82
CA GLU A 699 12.29 1.18 -24.40
C GLU A 699 10.80 1.36 -24.03
N VAL A 700 10.53 1.65 -22.75
CA VAL A 700 9.19 1.98 -22.25
C VAL A 700 8.67 3.23 -22.96
N PRO A 701 7.51 3.18 -23.64
CA PRO A 701 6.95 4.35 -24.30
C PRO A 701 6.66 5.49 -23.33
N LYS A 702 6.80 6.72 -23.80
CA LYS A 702 6.44 7.90 -23.02
C LYS A 702 4.93 7.90 -22.77
N LYS A 703 4.49 8.35 -21.61
CA LYS A 703 3.07 8.39 -21.23
C LYS A 703 2.18 9.15 -22.23
N ALA A 704 2.73 10.15 -22.90
CA ALA A 704 2.03 10.98 -23.87
C ALA A 704 2.08 10.42 -25.31
N ASP A 705 2.82 9.33 -25.55
CA ASP A 705 2.82 8.59 -26.82
C ASP A 705 1.63 7.63 -26.83
N LEU A 706 0.49 8.12 -27.32
CA LEU A 706 -0.79 7.40 -27.29
C LEU A 706 -0.95 6.47 -28.49
N ASN A 707 -0.26 6.76 -29.59
CA ASN A 707 -0.31 6.00 -30.82
C ASN A 707 0.79 4.91 -30.89
N GLN A 708 1.75 4.94 -29.96
CA GLN A 708 2.87 4.02 -29.78
C GLN A 708 3.87 4.02 -30.96
N ASP A 709 4.11 5.19 -31.55
CA ASP A 709 5.11 5.39 -32.61
C ASP A 709 6.46 5.91 -32.10
N CYS A 710 6.61 6.01 -30.77
CA CYS A 710 7.83 6.38 -30.06
C CYS A 710 8.16 7.87 -30.12
N GLU A 711 7.28 8.67 -30.72
CA GLU A 711 7.30 10.11 -30.64
C GLU A 711 6.12 10.57 -29.76
N VAL A 712 6.23 11.77 -29.17
CA VAL A 712 5.07 12.43 -28.59
C VAL A 712 4.80 13.61 -29.50
N ASP A 713 3.76 13.49 -30.31
CA ASP A 713 3.53 14.43 -31.39
C ASP A 713 2.05 14.79 -31.60
N LEU A 714 1.75 15.44 -32.72
CA LEU A 714 0.41 15.88 -33.06
C LEU A 714 -0.56 14.72 -33.33
N ALA A 715 -0.07 13.54 -33.70
CA ALA A 715 -0.88 12.36 -33.93
C ALA A 715 -1.38 11.75 -32.60
N ASP A 716 -0.52 11.65 -31.59
CA ASP A 716 -0.93 11.27 -30.22
C ASP A 716 -1.97 12.23 -29.69
N TYR A 717 -1.68 13.51 -29.85
CA TYR A 717 -2.54 14.58 -29.43
C TYR A 717 -3.92 14.53 -30.13
N SER A 718 -3.95 14.18 -31.41
CA SER A 718 -5.19 13.97 -32.17
C SER A 718 -5.99 12.76 -31.63
N LEU A 719 -5.31 11.71 -31.19
CA LEU A 719 -5.93 10.54 -30.57
C LEU A 719 -6.50 10.87 -29.19
N LEU A 720 -5.78 11.66 -28.39
CA LEU A 720 -6.27 12.21 -27.12
C LEU A 720 -7.55 13.02 -27.35
N SER A 721 -7.51 13.99 -28.25
CA SER A 721 -8.62 14.87 -28.61
C SER A 721 -9.88 14.09 -29.01
N LYS A 722 -9.71 13.05 -29.84
CA LYS A 722 -10.80 12.17 -30.26
C LYS A 722 -11.39 11.37 -29.08
N THR A 723 -10.54 10.81 -28.23
CA THR A 723 -10.98 10.05 -27.04
C THR A 723 -11.75 10.96 -26.08
N TRP A 724 -11.30 12.21 -25.97
CA TRP A 724 -11.93 13.26 -25.18
C TRP A 724 -13.32 13.64 -25.69
N LEU A 725 -13.48 13.80 -27.01
CA LEU A 725 -14.77 13.99 -27.68
C LEU A 725 -15.73 12.84 -27.41
N ASP A 726 -15.26 11.61 -27.60
CA ASP A 726 -16.08 10.40 -27.48
C ASP A 726 -16.55 10.16 -26.02
N ALA A 727 -15.77 10.60 -25.03
CA ALA A 727 -16.11 10.54 -23.61
C ALA A 727 -17.17 11.58 -23.16
N GLY A 728 -17.58 12.51 -24.04
CA GLY A 728 -18.64 13.47 -23.73
C GLY A 728 -18.27 14.49 -22.64
N MET A 729 -16.97 14.75 -22.42
CA MET A 729 -16.47 15.76 -21.48
C MET A 729 -16.69 17.18 -22.04
N GLY A 730 -17.95 17.61 -22.07
CA GLY A 730 -18.45 18.65 -22.97
C GLY A 730 -18.26 20.12 -22.59
N THR A 731 -17.05 20.61 -22.29
CA THR A 731 -16.79 22.07 -22.27
C THR A 731 -15.33 22.45 -22.59
N THR A 732 -14.86 22.32 -23.84
CA THR A 732 -13.56 22.88 -24.30
C THR A 732 -13.61 23.38 -25.74
N ASP A 733 -14.61 24.18 -26.05
CA ASP A 733 -14.49 25.09 -27.18
C ASP A 733 -13.65 26.30 -26.71
N LEU A 734 -12.32 26.16 -26.80
CA LEU A 734 -11.34 27.12 -26.29
C LEU A 734 -11.19 28.32 -27.23
N THR A 735 -11.63 28.18 -28.48
CA THR A 735 -11.76 29.26 -29.46
C THR A 735 -13.13 29.95 -29.43
N SER A 736 -14.10 29.37 -28.72
CA SER A 736 -15.46 29.86 -28.57
C SER A 736 -16.22 30.00 -29.89
N ASP A 737 -16.04 29.06 -30.83
CA ASP A 737 -16.64 29.07 -32.16
C ASP A 737 -17.84 28.12 -32.33
N ASP A 738 -18.32 27.53 -31.24
CA ASP A 738 -19.36 26.49 -31.14
C ASP A 738 -19.03 25.23 -31.96
N LYS A 739 -17.78 25.05 -32.35
CA LYS A 739 -17.23 23.79 -32.85
C LYS A 739 -16.14 23.32 -31.89
N MET A 740 -15.76 22.06 -32.07
CA MET A 740 -14.60 21.51 -31.38
C MET A 740 -13.70 20.97 -32.48
N ASP A 741 -12.65 21.72 -32.81
CA ASP A 741 -11.78 21.41 -33.95
C ASP A 741 -10.29 21.70 -33.70
N LEU A 742 -9.48 21.64 -34.76
CA LEU A 742 -8.02 21.80 -34.68
C LEU A 742 -7.58 23.17 -34.15
N ASP A 743 -8.44 24.19 -34.19
CA ASP A 743 -8.08 25.54 -33.75
C ASP A 743 -8.15 25.69 -32.22
N ASP A 744 -8.93 24.87 -31.51
CA ASP A 744 -8.98 24.79 -30.04
C ASP A 744 -7.68 24.25 -29.41
N LEU A 745 -6.87 23.58 -30.23
CA LEU A 745 -5.80 22.69 -29.80
C LEU A 745 -4.44 23.38 -29.59
N ILE A 746 -4.23 24.58 -30.15
CA ILE A 746 -2.98 25.36 -30.02
C ILE A 746 -2.67 25.71 -28.56
N TYR A 747 -3.67 25.73 -27.68
CA TYR A 747 -3.52 26.07 -26.27
C TYR A 747 -3.00 24.95 -25.37
N PHE A 748 -2.94 23.70 -25.86
CA PHE A 748 -2.41 22.55 -25.10
C PHE A 748 -0.94 22.22 -25.41
N GLN A 749 -0.41 22.77 -26.49
CA GLN A 749 0.89 22.37 -27.07
C GLN A 749 2.10 22.72 -26.18
N ASP A 750 1.98 23.72 -25.31
CA ASP A 750 3.09 24.21 -24.47
C ASP A 750 3.27 23.44 -23.15
N SER A 751 2.35 22.53 -22.79
CA SER A 751 2.38 21.80 -21.50
C SER A 751 2.25 20.28 -21.61
N TRP A 752 2.11 19.75 -22.83
CA TRP A 752 1.92 18.31 -23.09
C TRP A 752 3.18 17.62 -23.63
N LEU A 753 4.19 18.41 -24.05
CA LEU A 753 5.46 17.94 -24.64
C LEU A 753 6.66 18.00 -23.67
N ASP A 754 6.50 18.64 -22.51
CA ASP A 754 7.45 18.62 -21.38
C ASP A 754 7.08 17.51 -20.39
#